data_AF-A0A914D4P1-F1
#
_entry.id   AF-A0A914D4P1-F1
#
_cell.length_a   1.000
_cell.length_b   1.000
_cell.length_c   1.000
_cell.angle_alpha   90.00
_cell.angle_beta   90.00
_cell.angle_gamma   90.00
#
_symmetry.space_group_name_H-M   'P 1'
#
loop_
_entity.id
_entity.type
_entity.pdbx_description
1 polymer ?
#
loop_
_entity_poly.entity_id
_entity_poly.type
_entity_poly.pdbx_seq_one_letter_code
_entity_poly.pdbx_strand_id
1 'polypeptide(L)'
;METWNCPICTEPCLEDFGQPSVGLINARNVCQKIKKDATSLLQCLSCSNRTHPKCAEILESEFSQVHAKKRVYNCSTCELYAAHLTMPLLKMVDYFEPPRERPPNAAIRTRLYEKEVESLKPIRTRKLTISCANVNSLCSKLDELRVICSVEDPDVFLLQETKRHENISDEELQIPGYNLFRLDRTANGGGVAIYAKQELKPCHQKLIQVVSIYRAPSKTQAHFSPFYDYLGDFLATTDSDSVPMIIGGDINLDWLSKESDDLKNLLENYKLSQVVKEKIHKERLIDHLYVSENTQSGPTEYKPPVENHHHRLNLTLNLQKPRLKEDAIEMLNYRRANWKSIKEALTKTHLCQTVAQAETVDEAWAFWHSKVTEITNQYIPKKKLRLKRKTQWITPEVKRMSKAKDLAYQAMRRNETPENVAAFKRIRRNLKKLNLKKKTDYIHRTITDANNPAEFWINIKSLTGKNIRAAIPDLQDDGKEAKSNEEKAEVLAKSFKKISEMPNRSAAGKDGLTMTMLKNLKEELAASIAMLVNRSILEGTFPCGWKDALVVPIPKARNSSNPGDYRPISLLPIVSKIAEKHLYYSLYSTIEKGLSDNQFGFRRLRSTTEALLYFEHLVMSGFQESKKGKNVATKVAAVFFDIKKAFDTVPHADLLEKLTELRLPKNWFALLHSYLKSRTFTVRVGNAESSKEEVTSGVPQGSVLGPFLFLYYVDQIFSTKLSRNAKLVMYADDLAYVKPIPTEEDAKEMQEDMETLHANYCYIKLELNAKKTKCMLLSAASITEDLKLSINGEPIEQVDCFRYLGIDL
;
A
#
# COMPACT_ATOMS: atom_id res chain seq x y z
N MET A 1 32.04 44.30 35.87
CA MET A 1 31.48 44.31 34.50
C MET A 1 32.50 45.02 33.63
N GLU A 2 33.33 44.26 32.92
CA GLU A 2 34.27 44.85 31.97
C GLU A 2 33.48 45.30 30.73
N THR A 3 33.60 46.58 30.39
CA THR A 3 33.01 47.11 29.15
C THR A 3 33.89 46.71 27.99
N TRP A 4 33.38 45.85 27.11
CA TRP A 4 34.06 45.48 25.87
C TRP A 4 33.68 46.48 24.76
N ASN A 5 34.68 47.11 24.14
CA ASN A 5 34.45 48.01 23.01
C ASN A 5 34.37 47.22 21.71
N CYS A 6 33.31 47.41 20.93
CA CYS A 6 33.15 46.73 19.65
C CYS A 6 34.25 47.14 18.65
N PRO A 7 34.96 46.22 18.00
CA PRO A 7 36.04 46.55 17.07
C PRO A 7 35.55 47.19 15.76
N ILE A 8 34.24 47.15 15.48
CA ILE A 8 33.65 47.73 14.25
C ILE A 8 33.12 49.15 14.50
N CYS A 9 32.34 49.37 15.57
CA CYS A 9 31.76 50.67 15.86
C CYS A 9 32.44 51.44 17.01
N THR A 10 33.41 50.83 17.71
CA THR A 10 34.17 51.38 18.85
C THR A 10 33.37 51.73 20.10
N GLU A 11 32.09 51.30 20.17
CA GLU A 11 31.22 51.60 21.30
C GLU A 11 31.24 50.53 22.42
N PRO A 12 31.02 50.90 23.70
CA PRO A 12 31.05 49.97 24.84
C PRO A 12 29.79 49.12 24.96
N CYS A 13 29.95 47.79 25.06
CA CYS A 13 28.89 46.79 25.20
C CYS A 13 28.98 46.03 26.55
N LEU A 14 27.84 45.54 27.06
CA LEU A 14 27.76 44.71 28.28
C LEU A 14 27.90 43.21 27.98
N GLU A 15 28.63 42.48 28.82
CA GLU A 15 28.69 41.01 28.81
C GLU A 15 27.66 40.41 29.76
N ASP A 16 26.76 39.57 29.24
CA ASP A 16 25.91 38.70 30.05
C ASP A 16 26.10 37.24 29.62
N PHE A 17 26.25 36.35 30.61
CA PHE A 17 26.55 34.93 30.45
C PHE A 17 25.32 34.14 29.98
N GLY A 18 25.41 33.52 28.80
CA GLY A 18 24.45 32.51 28.33
C GLY A 18 24.94 31.83 27.06
N GLN A 19 25.38 30.58 27.14
CA GLN A 19 25.79 29.77 25.99
C GLN A 19 24.58 29.40 25.10
N PRO A 20 24.66 29.50 23.76
CA PRO A 20 23.73 28.83 22.87
C PRO A 20 24.14 27.37 22.70
N SER A 21 23.20 26.47 22.95
CA SER A 21 23.29 25.04 22.65
C SER A 21 23.12 24.77 21.14
N VAL A 22 23.85 23.75 20.67
CA VAL A 22 23.83 23.16 19.32
C VAL A 22 24.55 23.98 18.24
N GLY A 23 25.62 23.38 17.69
CA GLY A 23 26.68 24.07 16.98
C GLY A 23 26.39 24.49 15.55
N LEU A 24 27.06 25.56 15.15
CA LEU A 24 27.68 25.79 13.85
C LEU A 24 28.60 27.02 13.99
N ILE A 25 29.85 26.84 13.55
CA ILE A 25 30.97 27.77 13.70
C ILE A 25 30.92 28.85 12.60
N ASN A 26 31.18 30.09 13.02
CA ASN A 26 31.66 31.27 12.28
C ASN A 26 31.00 31.64 10.93
N ALA A 27 30.11 32.65 10.99
CA ALA A 27 29.90 33.58 9.89
C ALA A 27 30.02 35.04 10.41
N ARG A 28 31.09 35.72 9.97
CA ARG A 28 31.43 37.17 9.99
C ARG A 28 30.78 38.09 11.04
N ASN A 29 31.66 38.67 11.88
CA ASN A 29 31.52 39.72 12.89
C ASN A 29 30.28 40.65 12.81
N VAL A 30 29.20 40.31 13.52
CA VAL A 30 28.14 41.27 13.88
C VAL A 30 28.05 41.34 15.41
N CYS A 31 28.07 42.55 15.97
CA CYS A 31 27.97 42.79 17.41
C CYS A 31 26.57 42.35 17.92
N GLN A 32 26.51 41.34 18.77
CA GLN A 32 25.27 40.80 19.36
C GLN A 32 25.04 41.20 20.84
N LYS A 33 25.85 42.11 21.40
CA LYS A 33 25.80 42.49 22.83
C LYS A 33 25.14 43.86 23.03
N ILE A 34 24.24 43.94 24.02
CA ILE A 34 23.30 45.06 24.24
C ILE A 34 24.00 46.29 24.85
N LYS A 35 23.64 47.49 24.39
CA LYS A 35 24.05 48.79 24.95
C LYS A 35 23.02 49.34 25.96
N LYS A 36 23.45 50.25 26.84
CA LYS A 36 22.63 50.88 27.90
C LYS A 36 21.47 51.77 27.39
N ASP A 37 21.58 52.33 26.18
CA ASP A 37 20.55 53.20 25.59
C ASP A 37 19.94 52.57 24.33
N ALA A 38 18.66 52.22 24.41
CA ALA A 38 17.96 51.37 23.44
C ALA A 38 17.38 52.12 22.21
N THR A 39 17.56 53.43 22.10
CA THR A 39 16.85 54.28 21.12
C THR A 39 17.54 54.38 19.75
N SER A 40 18.72 53.79 19.56
CA SER A 40 19.52 53.87 18.33
C SER A 40 19.90 52.51 17.74
N LEU A 41 19.20 51.43 18.12
CA LEU A 41 19.45 50.06 17.66
C LEU A 41 18.37 49.59 16.66
N LEU A 42 18.78 48.80 15.66
CA LEU A 42 17.85 48.09 14.77
C LEU A 42 17.43 46.76 15.40
N GLN A 43 16.13 46.53 15.57
CA GLN A 43 15.60 45.26 16.05
C GLN A 43 15.15 44.39 14.87
N CYS A 44 15.71 43.17 14.76
CA CYS A 44 15.31 42.17 13.78
C CYS A 44 13.88 41.69 14.06
N LEU A 45 13.01 41.64 13.05
CA LEU A 45 11.63 41.17 13.22
C LEU A 45 11.58 39.64 13.48
N SER A 46 12.44 38.87 12.82
CA SER A 46 12.42 37.41 12.90
C SER A 46 12.98 36.83 14.20
N CYS A 47 14.05 37.40 14.77
CA CYS A 47 14.67 36.86 15.99
C CYS A 47 14.70 37.85 17.16
N SER A 48 14.20 39.07 16.99
CA SER A 48 14.22 40.13 18.00
C SER A 48 15.61 40.60 18.47
N ASN A 49 16.71 40.11 17.87
CA ASN A 49 18.06 40.61 18.17
C ASN A 49 18.22 42.07 17.75
N ARG A 50 18.95 42.83 18.55
CA ARG A 50 19.24 44.25 18.35
C ARG A 50 20.68 44.44 17.90
N THR A 51 20.90 45.24 16.85
CA THR A 51 22.23 45.45 16.26
C THR A 51 22.45 46.92 15.91
N HIS A 52 23.69 47.40 16.00
CA HIS A 52 24.07 48.74 15.56
C HIS A 52 23.94 48.87 14.03
N PRO A 53 23.42 49.99 13.49
CA PRO A 53 23.31 50.21 12.04
C PRO A 53 24.65 50.07 11.31
N LYS A 54 25.73 50.64 11.86
CA LYS A 54 27.09 50.52 11.30
C LYS A 54 27.61 49.09 11.30
N CYS A 55 27.27 48.28 12.31
CA CYS A 55 27.65 46.87 12.36
C CYS A 55 26.80 45.98 11.43
N ALA A 56 25.67 46.49 10.96
CA ALA A 56 24.83 45.87 9.94
C ALA A 56 25.08 46.46 8.53
N GLU A 57 26.14 47.27 8.37
CA GLU A 57 26.50 47.96 7.13
C GLU A 57 25.39 48.88 6.55
N ILE A 58 24.46 49.33 7.39
CA ILE A 58 23.37 50.23 7.00
C ILE A 58 23.83 51.68 7.12
N LEU A 59 23.68 52.45 6.04
CA LEU A 59 24.02 53.88 6.00
C LEU A 59 23.07 54.69 6.91
N GLU A 60 23.57 55.78 7.48
CA GLU A 60 22.80 56.62 8.43
C GLU A 60 21.52 57.21 7.80
N SER A 61 21.56 57.50 6.50
CA SER A 61 20.40 57.92 5.70
C SER A 61 19.34 56.84 5.51
N GLU A 62 19.72 55.56 5.54
CA GLU A 62 18.81 54.41 5.44
C GLU A 62 18.24 54.04 6.81
N PHE A 63 19.03 54.18 7.88
CA PHE A 63 18.59 53.98 9.25
C PHE A 63 17.39 54.88 9.60
N SER A 64 17.45 56.17 9.26
CA SER A 64 16.32 57.10 9.45
C SER A 64 15.07 56.65 8.67
N GLN A 65 15.21 56.01 7.51
CA GLN A 65 14.07 55.52 6.72
C GLN A 65 13.45 54.25 7.31
N VAL A 66 14.25 53.31 7.81
CA VAL A 66 13.76 52.09 8.47
C VAL A 66 13.01 52.46 9.76
N HIS A 67 13.59 53.36 10.55
CA HIS A 67 13.04 53.77 11.83
C HIS A 67 11.79 54.67 11.70
N ALA A 68 11.72 55.56 10.69
CA ALA A 68 10.58 56.44 10.48
C ALA A 68 9.39 55.79 9.74
N LYS A 69 9.64 54.80 8.85
CA LYS A 69 8.59 54.20 7.99
C LYS A 69 8.09 52.81 8.43
N LYS A 70 8.48 52.31 9.62
CA LYS A 70 8.16 50.95 10.11
C LYS A 70 8.44 49.85 9.07
N ARG A 71 9.53 49.98 8.29
CA ARG A 71 9.94 48.90 7.38
C ARG A 71 10.50 47.72 8.19
N VAL A 72 10.15 46.51 7.77
CA VAL A 72 10.63 45.27 8.41
C VAL A 72 12.13 45.14 8.15
N TYR A 73 12.92 45.09 9.23
CA TYR A 73 14.33 44.75 9.18
C TYR A 73 14.53 43.33 9.70
N ASN A 74 15.23 42.49 8.94
CA ASN A 74 15.73 41.21 9.40
C ASN A 74 17.26 41.28 9.42
N CYS A 75 17.89 40.74 10.48
CA CYS A 75 19.35 40.71 10.52
C CYS A 75 19.89 39.79 9.42
N SER A 76 21.13 40.02 8.99
CA SER A 76 21.79 39.21 7.97
C SER A 76 21.74 37.71 8.27
N THR A 77 21.85 37.31 9.54
CA THR A 77 21.69 35.92 9.97
C THR A 77 20.27 35.39 9.73
N CYS A 78 19.23 36.18 9.99
CA CYS A 78 17.83 35.80 9.74
C CYS A 78 17.41 35.97 8.28
N GLU A 79 18.03 36.86 7.51
CA GLU A 79 17.87 36.88 6.05
C GLU A 79 18.54 35.68 5.41
N LEU A 80 19.74 35.30 5.88
CA LEU A 80 20.37 34.03 5.54
C LEU A 80 19.48 32.86 5.98
N TYR A 81 18.94 32.87 7.19
CA TYR A 81 18.06 31.80 7.68
C TYR A 81 16.71 31.76 6.96
N ALA A 82 16.15 32.90 6.55
CA ALA A 82 14.92 32.97 5.74
C ALA A 82 15.18 32.50 4.30
N ALA A 83 16.36 32.81 3.74
CA ALA A 83 16.84 32.21 2.49
C ALA A 83 17.04 30.69 2.65
N HIS A 84 17.54 30.24 3.81
CA HIS A 84 17.66 28.81 4.17
C HIS A 84 16.34 28.15 4.61
N LEU A 85 15.28 28.90 4.95
CA LEU A 85 13.93 28.40 5.22
C LEU A 85 13.01 28.45 3.99
N THR A 86 13.39 29.17 2.92
CA THR A 86 12.78 29.01 1.59
C THR A 86 13.29 27.78 0.82
N MET A 87 14.22 27.02 1.38
CA MET A 87 14.74 25.78 0.81
C MET A 87 14.93 24.74 1.91
N PRO A 88 14.08 23.70 2.01
CA PRO A 88 14.35 22.60 2.91
C PRO A 88 15.66 21.92 2.49
N LEU A 89 16.57 21.78 3.45
CA LEU A 89 17.56 20.71 3.49
C LEU A 89 16.90 19.38 3.11
N LEU A 90 17.29 18.75 2.00
CA LEU A 90 17.85 17.38 1.93
C LEU A 90 17.92 16.78 0.50
N LYS A 91 18.99 16.00 0.30
CA LYS A 91 19.49 15.31 -0.91
C LYS A 91 18.49 14.37 -1.60
N MET A 92 18.51 14.32 -2.94
CA MET A 92 18.16 13.11 -3.70
C MET A 92 19.30 12.74 -4.65
N VAL A 93 20.02 11.66 -4.32
CA VAL A 93 21.05 11.07 -5.16
C VAL A 93 20.87 9.56 -5.16
N ASP A 94 20.26 9.03 -6.21
CA ASP A 94 20.02 7.60 -6.42
C ASP A 94 20.88 7.10 -7.59
N TYR A 95 21.49 5.92 -7.42
CA TYR A 95 22.68 5.49 -8.13
C TYR A 95 22.54 4.10 -8.81
N PHE A 96 23.18 3.83 -9.97
CA PHE A 96 22.98 2.61 -10.83
C PHE A 96 24.28 1.96 -11.43
N GLU A 97 24.37 0.62 -11.50
CA GLU A 97 25.60 -0.18 -11.81
C GLU A 97 25.73 -0.82 -13.23
N PRO A 98 26.98 -0.98 -13.78
CA PRO A 98 27.34 -2.03 -14.76
C PRO A 98 28.57 -2.96 -14.39
N PRO A 99 28.68 -4.21 -14.93
CA PRO A 99 29.84 -5.11 -14.74
C PRO A 99 30.73 -5.41 -16.01
N ARG A 100 31.90 -6.06 -15.77
CA ARG A 100 33.17 -6.12 -16.56
C ARG A 100 33.30 -7.20 -17.69
N GLU A 101 34.36 -7.05 -18.51
CA GLU A 101 34.63 -7.44 -19.93
C GLU A 101 35.29 -8.82 -20.26
N ARG A 102 35.13 -9.32 -21.51
CA ARG A 102 36.18 -9.43 -22.59
C ARG A 102 35.65 -10.01 -23.95
N PRO A 103 36.29 -9.72 -25.12
CA PRO A 103 35.78 -9.89 -26.51
C PRO A 103 36.48 -11.09 -27.25
N PRO A 104 36.40 -11.36 -28.60
CA PRO A 104 35.90 -10.52 -29.71
C PRO A 104 35.19 -11.23 -30.91
N ASN A 105 34.80 -10.39 -31.88
CA ASN A 105 34.60 -10.63 -33.33
C ASN A 105 33.25 -11.18 -33.83
N ALA A 106 32.50 -10.33 -34.55
CA ALA A 106 32.27 -10.54 -35.99
C ALA A 106 31.58 -9.33 -36.63
N ALA A 107 32.19 -8.85 -37.72
CA ALA A 107 31.68 -7.85 -38.61
C ALA A 107 30.55 -8.42 -39.50
N ILE A 108 29.51 -7.60 -39.70
CA ILE A 108 28.94 -7.26 -41.02
C ILE A 108 28.59 -8.44 -41.95
N ARG A 109 27.29 -8.80 -42.08
CA ARG A 109 26.45 -8.38 -43.23
C ARG A 109 25.00 -8.88 -43.18
N THR A 110 24.15 -7.89 -43.37
CA THR A 110 22.77 -7.78 -43.82
C THR A 110 22.22 -8.83 -44.79
N ARG A 111 20.91 -9.11 -44.60
CA ARG A 111 19.84 -9.51 -45.55
C ARG A 111 19.78 -10.98 -46.00
N LEU A 112 18.77 -11.67 -45.45
CA LEU A 112 17.79 -12.61 -46.07
C LEU A 112 16.89 -13.05 -44.88
N TYR A 113 15.65 -12.56 -44.67
CA TYR A 113 14.40 -13.02 -45.30
C TYR A 113 14.56 -14.46 -45.81
N GLU A 114 13.90 -15.52 -45.32
CA GLU A 114 12.72 -15.76 -44.50
C GLU A 114 12.70 -17.27 -44.20
N LYS A 115 12.13 -17.67 -43.06
CA LYS A 115 11.89 -19.07 -42.60
C LYS A 115 13.11 -19.80 -42.00
N GLU A 116 12.86 -20.43 -40.84
CA GLU A 116 13.73 -21.41 -40.15
C GLU A 116 15.03 -20.92 -39.48
N VAL A 117 14.97 -20.12 -38.40
CA VAL A 117 15.87 -20.30 -37.23
C VAL A 117 15.16 -19.80 -35.95
N GLU A 118 14.29 -20.65 -35.40
CA GLU A 118 14.01 -20.69 -33.96
C GLU A 118 15.17 -21.41 -33.25
N SER A 119 16.20 -20.67 -32.85
CA SER A 119 17.05 -20.94 -31.67
C SER A 119 18.25 -20.00 -31.72
N LEU A 120 18.55 -19.38 -30.56
CA LEU A 120 19.68 -18.46 -30.33
C LEU A 120 19.52 -17.06 -30.97
N LYS A 121 18.82 -16.16 -30.27
CA LYS A 121 18.92 -14.71 -30.52
C LYS A 121 20.23 -14.18 -29.92
N PRO A 122 21.07 -13.44 -30.66
CA PRO A 122 22.23 -12.76 -30.10
C PRO A 122 21.79 -11.63 -29.16
N ILE A 123 22.53 -11.46 -28.07
CA ILE A 123 22.28 -10.48 -27.01
C ILE A 123 22.40 -9.06 -27.58
N ARG A 124 21.26 -8.38 -27.82
CA ARG A 124 21.24 -6.96 -28.19
C ARG A 124 21.35 -6.10 -26.93
N THR A 125 22.44 -5.35 -26.79
CA THR A 125 22.63 -4.28 -25.80
C THR A 125 21.61 -3.16 -26.02
N ARG A 126 20.78 -2.82 -25.02
CA ARG A 126 19.88 -1.64 -25.05
C ARG A 126 20.55 -0.44 -24.39
N LYS A 127 20.57 0.71 -25.08
CA LYS A 127 21.09 2.02 -24.60
C LYS A 127 20.12 2.67 -23.61
N LEU A 128 20.62 3.45 -22.65
CA LEU A 128 19.79 4.18 -21.67
C LEU A 128 19.30 5.49 -22.29
N THR A 129 18.03 5.83 -22.09
CA THR A 129 17.42 7.03 -22.68
C THR A 129 16.92 7.99 -21.60
N ILE A 130 17.36 9.24 -21.67
CA ILE A 130 16.94 10.33 -20.77
C ILE A 130 16.17 11.36 -21.59
N SER A 131 14.98 11.73 -21.14
CA SER A 131 14.17 12.77 -21.75
C SER A 131 14.04 13.96 -20.80
N CYS A 132 14.16 15.19 -21.30
CA CYS A 132 14.06 16.43 -20.52
C CYS A 132 13.01 17.34 -21.15
N ALA A 133 12.03 17.82 -20.36
CA ALA A 133 10.99 18.72 -20.83
C ALA A 133 10.50 19.70 -19.77
N ASN A 134 10.29 20.96 -20.16
CA ASN A 134 9.44 21.88 -19.43
C ASN A 134 7.96 21.52 -19.67
N VAL A 135 7.22 21.18 -18.61
CA VAL A 135 5.84 20.66 -18.70
C VAL A 135 4.79 21.75 -18.48
N ASN A 136 5.14 22.84 -17.80
CA ASN A 136 4.23 23.92 -17.39
C ASN A 136 2.87 23.38 -16.91
N SER A 137 2.83 22.88 -15.67
CA SER A 137 1.69 22.21 -15.02
C SER A 137 1.55 20.70 -15.34
N LEU A 138 2.14 19.89 -14.46
CA LEU A 138 2.19 18.42 -14.58
C LEU A 138 0.80 17.75 -14.71
N CYS A 139 -0.17 18.05 -13.85
CA CYS A 139 -1.50 17.40 -13.90
C CYS A 139 -2.21 17.61 -15.23
N SER A 140 -2.08 18.81 -15.81
CA SER A 140 -2.74 19.13 -17.09
C SER A 140 -2.18 18.32 -18.27
N LYS A 141 -0.97 17.78 -18.11
CA LYS A 141 -0.21 17.07 -19.15
C LYS A 141 0.01 15.60 -18.85
N LEU A 142 -0.50 15.08 -17.74
CA LEU A 142 -0.24 13.72 -17.29
C LEU A 142 -0.65 12.66 -18.33
N ASP A 143 -1.77 12.84 -19.01
CA ASP A 143 -2.20 11.91 -20.07
C ASP A 143 -1.30 11.98 -21.31
N GLU A 144 -0.79 13.16 -21.66
CA GLU A 144 0.18 13.33 -22.74
C GLU A 144 1.52 12.67 -22.37
N LEU A 145 1.98 12.85 -21.13
CA LEU A 145 3.17 12.19 -20.60
C LEU A 145 3.03 10.66 -20.56
N ARG A 146 1.87 10.12 -20.18
CA ARG A 146 1.60 8.68 -20.23
C ARG A 146 1.69 8.12 -21.66
N VAL A 147 1.21 8.87 -22.66
CA VAL A 147 1.35 8.49 -24.06
C VAL A 147 2.82 8.52 -24.49
N ILE A 148 3.55 9.58 -24.13
CA ILE A 148 5.00 9.70 -24.39
C ILE A 148 5.74 8.50 -23.77
N CYS A 149 5.53 8.22 -22.50
CA CYS A 149 6.13 7.07 -21.80
C CYS A 149 5.74 5.71 -22.42
N SER A 150 4.56 5.59 -23.03
CA SER A 150 4.11 4.36 -23.69
C SER A 150 4.63 4.16 -25.13
N VAL A 151 5.00 5.26 -25.78
CA VAL A 151 5.45 5.28 -27.18
C VAL A 151 6.97 5.31 -27.28
N GLU A 152 7.59 6.20 -26.51
CA GLU A 152 9.02 6.46 -26.54
C GLU A 152 9.78 5.68 -25.47
N ASP A 153 9.09 5.26 -24.40
CA ASP A 153 9.64 4.43 -23.34
C ASP A 153 10.99 4.96 -22.76
N PRO A 154 11.11 6.27 -22.44
CA PRO A 154 12.34 6.83 -21.87
C PRO A 154 12.67 6.15 -20.55
N ASP A 155 13.94 5.83 -20.28
CA ASP A 155 14.33 5.20 -19.01
C ASP A 155 14.27 6.18 -17.83
N VAL A 156 14.60 7.45 -18.08
CA VAL A 156 14.45 8.56 -17.13
C VAL A 156 13.80 9.76 -17.83
N PHE A 157 12.85 10.43 -17.16
CA PHE A 157 12.16 11.61 -17.67
C PHE A 157 12.25 12.76 -16.66
N LEU A 158 13.04 13.78 -16.97
CA LEU A 158 13.21 15.00 -16.20
C LEU A 158 12.17 16.04 -16.65
N LEU A 159 11.40 16.55 -15.68
CA LEU A 159 10.36 17.54 -15.90
C LEU A 159 10.64 18.80 -15.08
N GLN A 160 10.55 19.95 -15.74
CA GLN A 160 10.66 21.28 -15.12
C GLN A 160 9.32 22.03 -15.18
N GLU A 161 9.14 23.02 -14.31
CA GLU A 161 7.90 23.80 -14.15
C GLU A 161 6.66 22.93 -13.91
N THR A 162 6.75 22.03 -12.93
CA THR A 162 5.62 21.17 -12.55
C THR A 162 4.41 21.96 -12.03
N LYS A 163 4.65 23.17 -11.47
CA LYS A 163 3.66 24.10 -10.87
C LYS A 163 2.78 23.37 -9.85
N ARG A 164 3.41 22.80 -8.82
CA ARG A 164 2.76 21.93 -7.82
C ARG A 164 2.99 22.40 -6.38
N HIS A 165 2.04 22.00 -5.55
CA HIS A 165 2.00 22.17 -4.10
C HIS A 165 1.85 20.79 -3.43
N GLU A 166 2.27 20.68 -2.16
CA GLU A 166 2.34 19.43 -1.40
C GLU A 166 0.98 18.69 -1.26
N ASN A 167 -0.15 19.38 -1.45
CA ASN A 167 -1.50 18.84 -1.25
C ASN A 167 -1.97 17.81 -2.30
N ILE A 168 -1.20 17.55 -3.36
CA ILE A 168 -1.52 16.54 -4.39
C ILE A 168 -0.73 15.27 -4.09
N SER A 169 -1.41 14.12 -3.96
CA SER A 169 -0.74 12.86 -3.63
C SER A 169 0.04 12.29 -4.82
N ASP A 170 1.12 11.56 -4.54
CA ASP A 170 1.95 10.95 -5.59
C ASP A 170 1.18 9.93 -6.44
N GLU A 171 0.15 9.30 -5.86
CA GLU A 171 -0.73 8.39 -6.60
C GLU A 171 -1.48 9.09 -7.74
N GLU A 172 -1.84 10.36 -7.56
CA GLU A 172 -2.54 11.14 -8.60
C GLU A 172 -1.62 11.46 -9.78
N LEU A 173 -0.33 11.61 -9.52
CA LEU A 173 0.71 11.92 -10.50
C LEU A 173 1.41 10.68 -11.06
N GLN A 174 1.01 9.49 -10.63
CA GLN A 174 1.68 8.25 -10.99
C GLN A 174 1.60 7.94 -12.50
N ILE A 175 2.77 7.70 -13.11
CA ILE A 175 2.88 7.11 -14.45
C ILE A 175 3.15 5.60 -14.28
N PRO A 176 2.36 4.71 -14.91
CA PRO A 176 2.55 3.26 -14.76
C PRO A 176 3.95 2.81 -15.22
N GLY A 177 4.66 2.09 -14.34
CA GLY A 177 5.99 1.54 -14.62
C GLY A 177 7.15 2.48 -14.29
N TYR A 178 6.89 3.66 -13.72
CA TYR A 178 7.89 4.63 -13.30
C TYR A 178 7.79 4.90 -11.79
N ASN A 179 8.89 5.22 -11.13
CA ASN A 179 8.95 5.84 -9.82
C ASN A 179 8.94 7.36 -10.03
N LEU A 180 8.12 8.07 -9.25
CA LEU A 180 8.07 9.52 -9.24
C LEU A 180 8.95 10.04 -8.11
N PHE A 181 9.85 10.95 -8.44
CA PHE A 181 10.62 11.75 -7.50
C PHE A 181 10.30 13.21 -7.78
N ARG A 182 9.83 13.99 -6.82
CA ARG A 182 9.43 15.38 -7.08
C ARG A 182 9.87 16.33 -5.98
N LEU A 183 10.04 17.59 -6.35
CA LEU A 183 10.22 18.70 -5.43
C LEU A 183 9.25 19.81 -5.80
N ASP A 184 8.31 20.08 -4.90
CA ASP A 184 7.26 21.09 -5.07
C ASP A 184 7.71 22.47 -4.57
N ARG A 185 6.98 23.52 -4.93
CA ARG A 185 7.20 24.87 -4.41
C ARG A 185 5.92 25.47 -3.87
N THR A 186 6.04 26.27 -2.82
CA THR A 186 4.90 26.89 -2.11
C THR A 186 4.33 28.14 -2.80
N ALA A 187 5.04 28.75 -3.76
CA ALA A 187 4.60 29.96 -4.48
C ALA A 187 4.65 29.81 -6.01
N ASN A 188 3.85 30.64 -6.72
CA ASN A 188 3.61 30.59 -8.17
C ASN A 188 4.90 30.50 -9.01
N GLY A 189 5.02 29.42 -9.78
CA GLY A 189 6.02 29.28 -10.86
C GLY A 189 7.29 28.52 -10.44
N GLY A 190 7.22 27.19 -10.44
CA GLY A 190 8.41 26.33 -10.30
C GLY A 190 8.09 24.93 -9.80
N GLY A 191 9.13 24.10 -9.72
CA GLY A 191 9.09 22.69 -9.28
C GLY A 191 9.70 21.75 -10.31
N VAL A 192 10.26 20.63 -9.83
CA VAL A 192 10.89 19.60 -10.68
C VAL A 192 10.31 18.22 -10.36
N ALA A 193 10.23 17.36 -11.37
CA ALA A 193 9.88 15.96 -11.19
C ALA A 193 10.78 15.07 -12.07
N ILE A 194 11.15 13.91 -11.55
CA ILE A 194 11.89 12.87 -12.24
C ILE A 194 11.02 11.62 -12.23
N TYR A 195 10.68 11.12 -13.42
CA TYR A 195 10.14 9.78 -13.57
C TYR A 195 11.24 8.84 -14.01
N ALA A 196 11.69 7.94 -13.13
CA ALA A 196 12.63 6.88 -13.50
C ALA A 196 11.86 5.57 -13.64
N LYS A 197 12.15 4.71 -14.62
CA LYS A 197 11.46 3.41 -14.66
C LYS A 197 11.66 2.65 -13.36
N GLN A 198 10.60 1.99 -12.87
CA GLN A 198 10.63 1.14 -11.66
C GLN A 198 11.73 0.07 -11.69
N GLU A 199 12.21 -0.25 -12.90
CA GLU A 199 13.28 -1.21 -13.08
C GLU A 199 14.68 -0.69 -12.74
N LEU A 200 14.84 0.63 -12.61
CA LEU A 200 16.03 1.30 -12.14
C LEU A 200 15.93 1.40 -10.61
N LYS A 201 16.70 0.56 -9.89
CA LYS A 201 16.73 0.54 -8.42
C LYS A 201 17.86 1.43 -7.87
N PRO A 202 17.61 2.26 -6.83
CA PRO A 202 18.66 3.02 -6.17
C PRO A 202 19.63 2.10 -5.39
N CYS A 203 20.95 2.21 -5.59
CA CYS A 203 21.96 1.40 -4.87
C CYS A 203 23.34 2.08 -4.73
N HIS A 204 23.96 2.01 -3.55
CA HIS A 204 25.18 2.75 -3.17
C HIS A 204 26.53 2.35 -3.82
N GLN A 205 26.60 1.42 -4.78
CA GLN A 205 27.88 0.75 -5.14
C GLN A 205 28.49 1.04 -6.53
N LYS A 206 27.71 1.39 -7.56
CA LYS A 206 28.18 2.03 -8.81
C LYS A 206 27.05 2.88 -9.36
N LEU A 207 27.38 4.06 -9.87
CA LEU A 207 26.49 5.20 -9.75
C LEU A 207 26.34 5.90 -11.12
N ILE A 208 25.13 6.36 -11.45
CA ILE A 208 24.89 7.42 -12.44
C ILE A 208 24.05 8.44 -11.71
N GLN A 209 24.50 9.69 -11.65
CA GLN A 209 23.78 10.78 -11.02
C GLN A 209 22.94 11.49 -12.08
N VAL A 210 21.64 11.62 -11.81
CA VAL A 210 20.73 12.39 -12.66
C VAL A 210 20.10 13.50 -11.85
N VAL A 211 20.33 14.75 -12.26
CA VAL A 211 19.94 15.96 -11.53
C VAL A 211 19.00 16.77 -12.40
N SER A 212 17.87 17.21 -11.82
CA SER A 212 16.94 18.15 -12.46
C SER A 212 17.00 19.50 -11.75
N ILE A 213 17.37 20.56 -12.47
CA ILE A 213 17.51 21.91 -11.91
C ILE A 213 16.44 22.84 -12.49
N TYR A 214 15.88 23.71 -11.64
CA TYR A 214 15.03 24.82 -12.07
C TYR A 214 15.42 26.09 -11.33
N ARG A 215 15.69 27.15 -12.09
CA ARG A 215 15.89 28.52 -11.57
C ARG A 215 14.86 29.44 -12.20
N ALA A 216 14.13 30.19 -11.37
CA ALA A 216 13.15 31.16 -11.85
C ALA A 216 13.85 32.35 -12.57
N PRO A 217 13.21 32.97 -13.58
CA PRO A 217 13.78 34.12 -14.27
C PRO A 217 13.95 35.31 -13.31
N SER A 218 15.18 35.81 -13.17
CA SER A 218 15.51 37.03 -12.39
C SER A 218 15.48 38.28 -13.26
N LYS A 219 15.07 39.43 -12.70
CA LYS A 219 15.12 40.74 -13.37
C LYS A 219 16.47 41.46 -13.23
N THR A 220 17.40 40.97 -12.39
CA THR A 220 18.71 41.61 -12.10
C THR A 220 19.86 40.59 -12.01
N GLN A 221 21.07 41.01 -12.43
CA GLN A 221 22.31 40.21 -12.46
C GLN A 221 22.81 39.77 -11.07
N ALA A 222 22.46 40.49 -10.00
CA ALA A 222 22.88 40.21 -8.62
C ALA A 222 22.38 38.85 -8.05
N HIS A 223 21.50 38.13 -8.76
CA HIS A 223 20.92 36.86 -8.31
C HIS A 223 21.58 35.61 -8.93
N PHE A 224 22.75 35.71 -9.54
CA PHE A 224 23.46 34.55 -10.10
C PHE A 224 24.56 33.99 -9.18
N SER A 225 25.30 34.85 -8.46
CA SER A 225 26.37 34.40 -7.54
C SER A 225 25.90 33.36 -6.51
N PRO A 226 24.78 33.56 -5.78
CA PRO A 226 24.34 32.56 -4.80
C PRO A 226 23.93 31.22 -5.43
N PHE A 227 23.49 31.23 -6.69
CA PHE A 227 23.19 30.01 -7.43
C PHE A 227 24.46 29.27 -7.84
N TYR A 228 25.51 29.99 -8.27
CA TYR A 228 26.81 29.39 -8.60
C TYR A 228 27.52 28.83 -7.38
N ASP A 229 27.50 29.56 -6.26
CA ASP A 229 28.07 29.10 -4.99
C ASP A 229 27.38 27.80 -4.54
N TYR A 230 26.05 27.77 -4.57
CA TYR A 230 25.28 26.57 -4.21
C TYR A 230 25.50 25.40 -5.17
N LEU A 231 25.55 25.66 -6.49
CA LEU A 231 25.84 24.64 -7.48
C LEU A 231 27.27 24.11 -7.29
N GLY A 232 28.23 24.97 -6.96
CA GLY A 232 29.60 24.60 -6.64
C GLY A 232 29.68 23.74 -5.39
N ASP A 233 29.01 24.12 -4.30
CA ASP A 233 28.93 23.31 -3.07
C ASP A 233 28.30 21.95 -3.35
N PHE A 234 27.21 21.90 -4.13
CA PHE A 234 26.59 20.65 -4.55
C PHE A 234 27.58 19.78 -5.33
N LEU A 235 28.23 20.33 -6.36
CA LEU A 235 29.20 19.61 -7.18
C LEU A 235 30.42 19.15 -6.37
N ALA A 236 30.88 19.94 -5.39
CA ALA A 236 31.95 19.58 -4.48
C ALA A 236 31.60 18.38 -3.57
N THR A 237 30.32 18.20 -3.24
CA THR A 237 29.84 17.03 -2.48
C THR A 237 29.63 15.78 -3.33
N THR A 238 29.79 15.88 -4.65
CA THR A 238 29.58 14.77 -5.58
C THR A 238 30.91 14.33 -6.21
N ASP A 239 31.11 13.01 -6.33
CA ASP A 239 32.29 12.44 -7.00
C ASP A 239 32.07 12.41 -8.53
N SER A 240 32.04 13.58 -9.16
CA SER A 240 31.81 13.72 -10.62
C SER A 240 32.91 13.07 -11.47
N ASP A 241 34.10 12.86 -10.88
CA ASP A 241 35.23 12.22 -11.53
C ASP A 241 35.03 10.70 -11.68
N SER A 242 34.51 10.02 -10.66
CA SER A 242 34.31 8.56 -10.69
C SER A 242 32.90 8.15 -11.13
N VAL A 243 31.92 9.04 -11.02
CA VAL A 243 30.50 8.77 -11.26
C VAL A 243 29.97 9.55 -12.47
N PRO A 244 29.44 8.86 -13.50
CA PRO A 244 28.66 9.48 -14.57
C PRO A 244 27.58 10.43 -14.04
N MET A 245 27.62 11.71 -14.41
CA MET A 245 26.68 12.73 -13.96
C MET A 245 25.97 13.40 -15.14
N ILE A 246 24.66 13.60 -14.97
CA ILE A 246 23.79 14.23 -15.96
C ILE A 246 22.94 15.25 -15.26
N ILE A 247 23.03 16.50 -15.71
CA ILE A 247 22.28 17.61 -15.14
C ILE A 247 21.41 18.21 -16.24
N GLY A 248 20.10 18.03 -16.14
CA GLY A 248 19.13 18.67 -17.02
C GLY A 248 18.37 19.76 -16.28
N GLY A 249 18.10 20.89 -16.91
CA GLY A 249 17.37 21.92 -16.19
C GLY A 249 17.02 23.16 -17.00
N ASP A 250 16.15 23.97 -16.42
CA ASP A 250 15.78 25.28 -16.92
C ASP A 250 16.34 26.35 -15.98
N ILE A 251 17.52 26.88 -16.34
CA ILE A 251 18.28 27.84 -15.53
C ILE A 251 17.86 29.28 -15.86
N ASN A 252 17.09 29.47 -16.94
CA ASN A 252 16.75 30.78 -17.50
C ASN A 252 18.01 31.65 -17.77
N LEU A 253 19.08 31.03 -18.29
CA LEU A 253 20.36 31.67 -18.62
C LEU A 253 20.70 31.43 -20.09
N ASP A 254 21.22 32.44 -20.78
CA ASP A 254 21.65 32.27 -22.16
C ASP A 254 23.11 31.80 -22.23
N TRP A 255 23.32 30.56 -22.66
CA TRP A 255 24.64 29.92 -22.78
C TRP A 255 25.58 30.62 -23.77
N LEU A 256 25.03 31.38 -24.72
CA LEU A 256 25.84 32.14 -25.69
C LEU A 256 26.22 33.54 -25.18
N SER A 257 25.65 33.98 -24.07
CA SER A 257 25.95 35.28 -23.47
C SER A 257 27.18 35.23 -22.56
N LYS A 258 27.85 36.37 -22.36
CA LYS A 258 28.95 36.52 -21.38
C LYS A 258 28.51 36.21 -19.94
N GLU A 259 27.21 36.32 -19.65
CA GLU A 259 26.64 36.00 -18.34
C GLU A 259 26.76 34.51 -17.98
N SER A 260 27.10 33.65 -18.95
CA SER A 260 27.32 32.23 -18.73
C SER A 260 28.77 31.85 -18.46
N ASP A 261 29.72 32.80 -18.53
CA ASP A 261 31.14 32.48 -18.42
C ASP A 261 31.52 31.93 -17.03
N ASP A 262 30.92 32.48 -15.97
CA ASP A 262 31.10 31.94 -14.61
C ASP A 262 30.56 30.50 -14.47
N LEU A 263 29.42 30.21 -15.11
CA LEU A 263 28.86 28.86 -15.13
C LEU A 263 29.70 27.90 -15.97
N LYS A 264 30.26 28.36 -17.10
CA LYS A 264 31.18 27.55 -17.92
C LYS A 264 32.42 27.18 -17.13
N ASN A 265 33.06 28.16 -16.48
CA ASN A 265 34.23 27.94 -15.65
C ASN A 265 33.94 26.96 -14.50
N LEU A 266 32.79 27.11 -13.84
CA LEU A 266 32.36 26.19 -12.79
C LEU A 266 32.20 24.76 -13.33
N LEU A 267 31.48 24.59 -14.45
CA LEU A 267 31.23 23.26 -15.03
C LEU A 267 32.49 22.60 -15.57
N GLU A 268 33.41 23.38 -16.16
CA GLU A 268 34.71 22.89 -16.63
C GLU A 268 35.57 22.36 -15.48
N ASN A 269 35.56 23.02 -14.30
CA ASN A 269 36.27 22.55 -13.11
C ASN A 269 35.78 21.16 -12.65
N TYR A 270 34.52 20.80 -12.93
CA TYR A 270 33.93 19.51 -12.59
C TYR A 270 33.79 18.55 -13.80
N LYS A 271 34.45 18.87 -14.94
CA LYS A 271 34.43 18.07 -16.19
C LYS A 271 33.03 17.79 -16.72
N LEU A 272 32.13 18.78 -16.61
CA LEU A 272 30.78 18.74 -17.14
C LEU A 272 30.72 19.54 -18.45
N SER A 273 30.20 18.90 -19.50
CA SER A 273 30.08 19.50 -20.83
C SER A 273 28.62 19.70 -21.23
N GLN A 274 28.30 20.85 -21.81
CA GLN A 274 26.98 21.14 -22.38
C GLN A 274 26.81 20.40 -23.71
N VAL A 275 25.80 19.54 -23.80
CA VAL A 275 25.57 18.70 -24.99
C VAL A 275 24.66 19.39 -26.01
N VAL A 276 23.88 20.39 -25.58
CA VAL A 276 23.01 21.18 -26.48
C VAL A 276 23.84 22.28 -27.14
N LYS A 277 24.10 22.14 -28.45
CA LYS A 277 24.92 23.10 -29.22
C LYS A 277 24.15 23.95 -30.24
N GLU A 278 22.90 23.59 -30.52
CA GLU A 278 22.08 24.25 -31.56
C GLU A 278 21.08 25.22 -30.94
N LYS A 279 20.82 26.35 -31.61
CA LYS A 279 19.79 27.33 -31.20
C LYS A 279 18.40 26.75 -31.44
N ILE A 280 17.55 26.76 -30.42
CA ILE A 280 16.28 26.02 -30.44
C ILE A 280 15.08 26.88 -30.85
N HIS A 281 15.03 28.17 -30.51
CA HIS A 281 14.21 29.23 -31.13
C HIS A 281 14.48 30.54 -30.35
N LYS A 282 14.52 31.69 -31.04
CA LYS A 282 15.04 32.99 -30.53
C LYS A 282 16.57 33.01 -30.38
N GLU A 283 17.15 34.20 -30.35
CA GLU A 283 18.61 34.45 -30.39
C GLU A 283 19.42 33.90 -29.20
N ARG A 284 18.76 33.22 -28.23
CA ARG A 284 19.30 32.79 -26.94
C ARG A 284 19.27 31.27 -26.79
N LEU A 285 20.30 30.68 -26.17
CA LEU A 285 20.39 29.24 -25.87
C LEU A 285 20.11 29.00 -24.37
N ILE A 286 18.87 28.70 -24.02
CA ILE A 286 18.40 28.56 -22.63
C ILE A 286 18.12 27.11 -22.21
N ASP A 287 18.33 26.15 -23.11
CA ASP A 287 18.12 24.74 -22.85
C ASP A 287 19.42 24.10 -22.34
N HIS A 288 19.43 23.68 -21.08
CA HIS A 288 20.64 23.20 -20.40
C HIS A 288 20.61 21.69 -20.15
N LEU A 289 21.60 20.98 -20.70
CA LEU A 289 21.82 19.56 -20.46
C LEU A 289 23.33 19.25 -20.42
N TYR A 290 23.83 19.10 -19.20
CA TYR A 290 25.24 18.85 -18.94
C TYR A 290 25.48 17.36 -18.72
N VAL A 291 26.59 16.86 -19.27
CA VAL A 291 27.02 15.46 -19.14
C VAL A 291 28.50 15.43 -18.79
N SER A 292 28.86 14.60 -17.81
CA SER A 292 30.25 14.39 -17.41
C SER A 292 31.07 13.74 -18.52
N GLU A 293 32.35 14.11 -18.63
CA GLU A 293 33.24 13.59 -19.68
C GLU A 293 33.43 12.06 -19.64
N ASN A 294 33.29 11.44 -18.46
CA ASN A 294 33.32 9.99 -18.28
C ASN A 294 32.07 9.27 -18.84
N THR A 295 31.11 9.99 -19.43
CA THR A 295 29.86 9.44 -19.99
C THR A 295 29.81 9.56 -21.52
N GLN A 296 29.85 8.43 -22.22
CA GLN A 296 29.62 8.42 -23.67
C GLN A 296 28.13 8.59 -24.01
N SER A 297 27.77 9.77 -24.49
CA SER A 297 26.44 10.07 -25.02
C SER A 297 26.38 9.97 -26.55
N GLY A 298 25.21 9.57 -27.07
CA GLY A 298 24.85 9.73 -28.47
C GLY A 298 24.30 11.14 -28.74
N PRO A 299 23.99 11.48 -30.01
CA PRO A 299 23.47 12.79 -30.35
C PRO A 299 22.13 13.07 -29.65
N THR A 300 21.96 14.30 -29.18
CA THR A 300 20.69 14.77 -28.62
C THR A 300 19.62 14.83 -29.70
N GLU A 301 18.50 14.16 -29.48
CA GLU A 301 17.33 14.21 -30.34
C GLU A 301 16.31 15.23 -29.82
N TYR A 302 15.91 16.16 -30.69
CA TYR A 302 14.82 17.08 -30.40
C TYR A 302 13.48 16.44 -30.73
N LYS A 303 12.55 16.54 -29.78
CA LYS A 303 11.21 16.00 -29.88
C LYS A 303 10.14 17.09 -29.70
N PRO A 304 8.89 16.83 -30.11
CA PRO A 304 7.81 17.79 -29.97
C PRO A 304 7.64 18.24 -28.52
N PRO A 305 7.36 19.53 -28.29
CA PRO A 305 7.22 20.08 -26.96
C PRO A 305 5.94 19.56 -26.29
N VAL A 306 5.97 19.43 -24.96
CA VAL A 306 4.76 19.12 -24.17
C VAL A 306 3.85 20.37 -24.09
N GLU A 307 4.45 21.57 -24.17
CA GLU A 307 3.75 22.85 -24.25
C GLU A 307 4.14 23.70 -25.48
N ASN A 308 3.79 24.99 -25.53
CA ASN A 308 3.91 25.84 -26.72
C ASN A 308 5.26 26.55 -26.85
N HIS A 309 6.16 26.43 -25.85
CA HIS A 309 7.30 27.34 -25.73
C HIS A 309 8.69 26.67 -25.60
N HIS A 310 8.81 25.38 -25.24
CA HIS A 310 10.11 24.70 -25.04
C HIS A 310 10.15 23.29 -25.62
N HIS A 311 11.20 22.96 -26.38
CA HIS A 311 11.39 21.67 -27.03
C HIS A 311 11.70 20.58 -26.00
N ARG A 312 11.38 19.33 -26.31
CA ARG A 312 11.81 18.20 -25.47
C ARG A 312 13.14 17.66 -26.00
N LEU A 313 14.11 17.45 -25.11
CA LEU A 313 15.43 16.91 -25.42
C LEU A 313 15.49 15.44 -25.01
N ASN A 314 15.86 14.56 -25.94
CA ASN A 314 16.12 13.15 -25.66
C ASN A 314 17.62 12.86 -25.84
N LEU A 315 18.28 12.49 -24.76
CA LEU A 315 19.67 12.05 -24.73
C LEU A 315 19.71 10.52 -24.65
N THR A 316 20.54 9.90 -25.49
CA THR A 316 20.79 8.45 -25.40
C THR A 316 22.19 8.22 -24.86
N LEU A 317 22.31 7.55 -23.74
CA LEU A 317 23.59 7.15 -23.17
C LEU A 317 23.94 5.74 -23.63
N ASN A 318 25.20 5.53 -24.00
CA ASN A 318 25.70 4.23 -24.39
C ASN A 318 26.04 3.37 -23.16
N LEU A 319 25.06 3.17 -22.28
CA LEU A 319 25.18 2.38 -21.05
C LEU A 319 24.46 1.03 -21.19
N GLN A 320 25.00 -0.01 -20.56
CA GLN A 320 24.43 -1.36 -20.62
C GLN A 320 23.36 -1.55 -19.54
N LYS A 321 22.17 -1.98 -19.95
CA LYS A 321 21.05 -2.27 -19.04
C LYS A 321 21.03 -3.74 -18.60
N PRO A 322 21.08 -4.07 -17.29
CA PRO A 322 20.74 -5.40 -16.83
C PRO A 322 19.25 -5.68 -17.02
N ARG A 323 18.92 -6.91 -17.42
CA ARG A 323 17.52 -7.34 -17.58
C ARG A 323 16.96 -7.65 -16.19
N LEU A 324 15.92 -6.93 -15.74
CA LEU A 324 15.21 -7.35 -14.53
C LEU A 324 14.57 -8.72 -14.74
N LYS A 325 14.70 -9.59 -13.72
CA LYS A 325 13.75 -10.68 -13.52
C LYS A 325 12.42 -10.01 -13.20
N GLU A 326 11.52 -9.99 -14.17
CA GLU A 326 10.13 -9.57 -13.94
C GLU A 326 9.55 -10.41 -12.79
N ASP A 327 8.82 -9.79 -11.86
CA ASP A 327 7.98 -10.50 -10.88
C ASP A 327 6.90 -11.27 -11.64
N ALA A 328 7.26 -12.44 -12.12
CA ALA A 328 6.37 -13.38 -12.75
C ALA A 328 5.91 -14.35 -11.68
N ILE A 329 4.62 -14.33 -11.38
CA ILE A 329 4.04 -15.37 -10.52
C ILE A 329 4.01 -16.65 -11.36
N GLU A 330 4.70 -17.68 -10.89
CA GLU A 330 4.59 -19.02 -11.46
C GLU A 330 3.32 -19.68 -10.92
N MET A 331 2.44 -20.12 -11.82
CA MET A 331 1.24 -20.88 -11.46
C MET A 331 1.12 -22.13 -12.33
N LEU A 332 0.48 -23.16 -11.79
CA LEU A 332 0.21 -24.39 -12.54
C LEU A 332 -0.75 -24.11 -13.71
N ASN A 333 -0.41 -24.63 -14.89
CA ASN A 333 -1.21 -24.47 -16.10
C ASN A 333 -2.09 -25.70 -16.34
N TYR A 334 -3.21 -25.76 -15.60
CA TYR A 334 -4.17 -26.87 -15.70
C TYR A 334 -4.75 -27.10 -17.10
N ARG A 335 -4.74 -26.09 -17.99
CA ARG A 335 -5.20 -26.26 -19.38
C ARG A 335 -4.25 -27.09 -20.24
N ARG A 336 -2.97 -27.14 -19.87
CA ARG A 336 -1.94 -27.94 -20.56
C ARG A 336 -1.50 -29.15 -19.74
N ALA A 337 -2.23 -29.48 -18.67
CA ALA A 337 -1.95 -30.65 -17.86
C ALA A 337 -2.22 -31.93 -18.66
N ASN A 338 -1.30 -32.89 -18.62
CA ASN A 338 -1.53 -34.21 -19.17
C ASN A 338 -2.24 -35.10 -18.14
N TRP A 339 -3.56 -34.94 -18.03
CA TRP A 339 -4.38 -35.66 -17.05
C TRP A 339 -4.33 -37.18 -17.24
N LYS A 340 -4.23 -37.67 -18.49
CA LYS A 340 -4.17 -39.11 -18.77
C LYS A 340 -2.93 -39.74 -18.13
N SER A 341 -1.75 -39.17 -18.37
CA SER A 341 -0.50 -39.68 -17.78
C SER A 341 -0.47 -39.55 -16.26
N ILE A 342 -1.08 -38.50 -15.69
CA ILE A 342 -1.21 -38.37 -14.22
C ILE A 342 -2.05 -39.53 -13.66
N LYS A 343 -3.20 -39.82 -14.26
CA LYS A 343 -4.08 -40.91 -13.82
C LYS A 343 -3.35 -42.26 -13.89
N GLU A 344 -2.71 -42.56 -15.02
CA GLU A 344 -1.93 -43.80 -15.20
C GLU A 344 -0.78 -43.94 -14.19
N ALA A 345 -0.06 -42.85 -13.91
CA ALA A 345 1.01 -42.85 -12.92
C ALA A 345 0.47 -43.07 -11.49
N LEU A 346 -0.62 -42.40 -11.13
CA LEU A 346 -1.25 -42.56 -9.81
C LEU A 346 -1.77 -43.99 -9.60
N THR A 347 -2.39 -44.59 -10.61
CA THR A 347 -2.86 -45.99 -10.53
C THR A 347 -1.70 -46.96 -10.29
N LYS A 348 -0.54 -46.73 -10.91
CA LYS A 348 0.67 -47.56 -10.73
C LYS A 348 1.38 -47.34 -9.39
N THR A 349 1.16 -46.20 -8.74
CA THR A 349 1.86 -45.84 -7.49
C THR A 349 1.29 -46.58 -6.27
N HIS A 350 0.13 -47.25 -6.40
CA HIS A 350 -0.52 -48.03 -5.33
C HIS A 350 -0.59 -47.28 -3.98
N LEU A 351 -1.01 -46.01 -4.01
CA LEU A 351 -1.01 -45.09 -2.86
C LEU A 351 -1.62 -45.69 -1.57
N CYS A 352 -2.66 -46.51 -1.70
CA CYS A 352 -3.30 -47.18 -0.57
C CYS A 352 -2.35 -48.12 0.20
N GLN A 353 -1.50 -48.88 -0.52
CA GLN A 353 -0.52 -49.77 0.11
C GLN A 353 0.53 -48.97 0.88
N THR A 354 1.02 -47.87 0.30
CA THR A 354 1.97 -46.97 0.96
C THR A 354 1.36 -46.35 2.22
N VAL A 355 0.11 -45.90 2.15
CA VAL A 355 -0.62 -45.38 3.32
C VAL A 355 -0.84 -46.47 4.37
N ALA A 356 -1.01 -47.75 3.99
CA ALA A 356 -1.17 -48.85 4.94
C ALA A 356 0.15 -49.25 5.64
N GLN A 357 1.29 -49.13 4.95
CA GLN A 357 2.59 -49.59 5.45
C GLN A 357 3.31 -48.58 6.35
N ALA A 358 2.94 -47.31 6.32
CA ALA A 358 3.54 -46.28 7.18
C ALA A 358 3.27 -46.55 8.67
N GLU A 359 4.22 -46.23 9.55
CA GLU A 359 4.07 -46.50 10.98
C GLU A 359 3.08 -45.51 11.63
N THR A 360 3.14 -44.25 11.20
CA THR A 360 2.27 -43.18 11.70
C THR A 360 1.45 -42.52 10.60
N VAL A 361 0.34 -41.88 10.96
CA VAL A 361 -0.46 -41.09 10.02
C VAL A 361 0.31 -39.91 9.42
N ASP A 362 1.27 -39.33 10.15
CA ASP A 362 2.12 -38.24 9.67
C ASP A 362 3.09 -38.71 8.57
N GLU A 363 3.72 -39.87 8.76
CA GLU A 363 4.50 -40.53 7.72
C GLU A 363 3.63 -40.89 6.52
N ALA A 364 2.45 -41.48 6.76
CA ALA A 364 1.51 -41.82 5.71
C ALA A 364 1.14 -40.60 4.85
N TRP A 365 0.88 -39.45 5.50
CA TRP A 365 0.63 -38.19 4.83
C TRP A 365 1.85 -37.70 4.04
N ALA A 366 3.04 -37.68 4.64
CA ALA A 366 4.26 -37.20 4.00
C ALA A 366 4.59 -37.99 2.73
N PHE A 367 4.49 -39.32 2.77
CA PHE A 367 4.68 -40.18 1.61
C PHE A 367 3.63 -39.93 0.54
N TRP A 368 2.35 -39.91 0.93
CA TRP A 368 1.24 -39.68 0.00
C TRP A 368 1.38 -38.32 -0.69
N HIS A 369 1.62 -37.25 0.09
CA HIS A 369 1.75 -35.89 -0.41
C HIS A 369 2.96 -35.75 -1.34
N SER A 370 4.10 -36.33 -0.98
CA SER A 370 5.31 -36.33 -1.79
C SER A 370 5.06 -36.98 -3.15
N LYS A 371 4.46 -38.17 -3.19
CA LYS A 371 4.19 -38.90 -4.45
C LYS A 371 3.18 -38.20 -5.34
N VAL A 372 2.09 -37.70 -4.78
CA VAL A 372 1.09 -36.94 -5.55
C VAL A 372 1.68 -35.64 -6.10
N THR A 373 2.51 -34.95 -5.30
CA THR A 373 3.18 -33.71 -5.71
C THR A 373 4.23 -33.97 -6.80
N GLU A 374 5.02 -35.04 -6.68
CA GLU A 374 6.00 -35.48 -7.68
C GLU A 374 5.34 -35.71 -9.04
N ILE A 375 4.30 -36.54 -9.08
CA ILE A 375 3.57 -36.89 -10.31
C ILE A 375 2.90 -35.64 -10.90
N THR A 376 2.23 -34.83 -10.09
CA THR A 376 1.55 -33.64 -10.60
C THR A 376 2.53 -32.59 -11.12
N ASN A 377 3.68 -32.39 -10.49
CA ASN A 377 4.71 -31.48 -10.98
C ASN A 377 5.36 -31.98 -12.29
N GLN A 378 5.45 -33.29 -12.49
CA GLN A 378 5.98 -33.88 -13.73
C GLN A 378 5.08 -33.60 -14.94
N TYR A 379 3.75 -33.67 -14.77
CA TYR A 379 2.80 -33.65 -15.87
C TYR A 379 1.94 -32.37 -15.98
N ILE A 380 2.04 -31.44 -15.01
CA ILE A 380 1.36 -30.13 -15.06
C ILE A 380 2.40 -29.03 -15.29
N PRO A 381 2.48 -28.46 -16.51
CA PRO A 381 3.45 -27.42 -16.80
C PRO A 381 3.16 -26.14 -16.01
N LYS A 382 4.21 -25.44 -15.56
CA LYS A 382 4.10 -24.11 -14.95
C LYS A 382 3.91 -23.04 -16.03
N LYS A 383 3.11 -22.01 -15.73
CA LYS A 383 2.95 -20.80 -16.53
C LYS A 383 3.39 -19.59 -15.71
N LYS A 384 4.19 -18.73 -16.35
CA LYS A 384 4.57 -17.42 -15.82
C LYS A 384 3.47 -16.41 -16.12
N LEU A 385 2.86 -15.86 -15.07
CA LEU A 385 1.93 -14.74 -15.18
C LEU A 385 2.68 -13.44 -14.93
N ARG A 386 2.74 -12.61 -15.96
CA ARG A 386 3.25 -11.24 -15.86
C ARG A 386 2.15 -10.33 -15.34
N LEU A 387 2.41 -9.61 -14.25
CA LEU A 387 1.55 -8.53 -13.79
C LEU A 387 1.60 -7.38 -14.81
N LYS A 388 0.62 -7.32 -15.73
CA LYS A 388 0.51 -6.20 -16.67
C LYS A 388 0.01 -4.96 -15.94
N ARG A 389 0.91 -4.05 -15.54
CA ARG A 389 0.53 -2.66 -15.22
C ARG A 389 0.37 -1.91 -16.56
N LYS A 390 -0.85 -1.74 -17.06
CA LYS A 390 -1.11 -0.99 -18.31
C LYS A 390 -2.32 -0.06 -18.19
N THR A 391 -2.16 1.18 -18.64
CA THR A 391 -3.25 2.07 -19.07
C THR A 391 -3.87 1.49 -20.34
N GLN A 392 -4.99 0.76 -20.21
CA GLN A 392 -5.53 -0.07 -21.29
C GLN A 392 -6.21 0.72 -22.43
N TRP A 393 -6.45 2.03 -22.26
CA TRP A 393 -7.05 2.88 -23.30
C TRP A 393 -6.09 3.31 -24.43
N ILE A 394 -4.77 3.13 -24.26
CA ILE A 394 -3.78 3.48 -25.30
C ILE A 394 -3.77 2.39 -26.39
N THR A 395 -4.50 2.65 -27.47
CA THR A 395 -4.65 1.74 -28.61
C THR A 395 -3.51 1.88 -29.63
N PRO A 396 -3.28 0.88 -30.53
CA PRO A 396 -2.31 1.02 -31.63
C PRO A 396 -2.56 2.22 -32.54
N GLU A 397 -3.81 2.68 -32.65
CA GLU A 397 -4.22 3.88 -33.38
C GLU A 397 -3.64 5.15 -32.75
N VAL A 398 -3.76 5.28 -31.42
CA VAL A 398 -3.15 6.38 -30.64
C VAL A 398 -1.63 6.40 -30.83
N LYS A 399 -0.98 5.22 -30.78
CA LYS A 399 0.48 5.12 -31.00
C LYS A 399 0.89 5.57 -32.40
N ARG A 400 0.15 5.15 -33.43
CA ARG A 400 0.39 5.57 -34.82
C ARG A 400 0.25 7.09 -34.98
N MET A 401 -0.77 7.68 -34.37
CA MET A 401 -1.02 9.12 -34.44
C MET A 401 0.02 9.93 -33.66
N SER A 402 0.52 9.39 -32.53
CA SER A 402 1.66 9.97 -31.81
C SER A 402 2.93 9.97 -32.68
N LYS A 403 3.23 8.86 -33.36
CA LYS A 403 4.38 8.79 -34.28
C LYS A 403 4.23 9.75 -35.47
N ALA A 404 3.02 9.89 -36.02
CA ALA A 404 2.73 10.86 -37.08
C ALA A 404 2.95 12.32 -36.62
N LYS A 405 2.61 12.63 -35.36
CA LYS A 405 2.89 13.93 -34.74
C LYS A 405 4.41 14.19 -34.70
N ASP A 406 5.19 13.20 -34.29
CA ASP A 406 6.66 13.33 -34.20
C ASP A 406 7.30 13.53 -35.58
N LEU A 407 6.82 12.81 -36.60
CA LEU A 407 7.29 12.99 -37.99
C LEU A 407 6.93 14.37 -38.55
N ALA A 408 5.69 14.84 -38.32
CA ALA A 408 5.25 16.17 -38.74
C ALA A 408 6.06 17.28 -38.07
N TYR A 409 6.43 17.08 -36.80
CA TYR A 409 7.30 17.99 -36.08
C TYR A 409 8.73 18.03 -36.65
N GLN A 410 9.30 16.87 -36.98
CA GLN A 410 10.61 16.80 -37.62
C GLN A 410 10.60 17.49 -39.00
N ALA A 411 9.53 17.33 -39.78
CA ALA A 411 9.37 18.02 -41.06
C ALA A 411 9.28 19.55 -40.88
N MET A 412 8.49 20.02 -39.91
CA MET A 412 8.42 21.43 -39.53
C MET A 412 9.77 22.00 -39.10
N ARG A 413 10.57 21.24 -38.33
CA ARG A 413 11.93 21.68 -37.93
C ARG A 413 12.92 21.74 -39.08
N ARG A 414 12.81 20.82 -40.05
CA ARG A 414 13.70 20.81 -41.22
C ARG A 414 13.40 21.95 -42.18
N ASN A 415 12.13 22.33 -42.31
CA ASN A 415 11.70 23.42 -43.17
C ASN A 415 10.42 24.06 -42.61
N GLU A 416 10.53 25.27 -42.06
CA GLU A 416 9.44 25.99 -41.39
C GLU A 416 8.52 26.67 -42.41
N THR A 417 7.83 25.86 -43.20
CA THR A 417 6.78 26.33 -44.12
C THR A 417 5.43 26.48 -43.41
N PRO A 418 4.56 27.41 -43.83
CA PRO A 418 3.19 27.51 -43.31
C PRO A 418 2.44 26.16 -43.36
N GLU A 419 2.68 25.36 -44.40
CA GLU A 419 2.10 24.03 -44.59
C GLU A 419 2.55 23.03 -43.52
N ASN A 420 3.85 22.98 -43.21
CA ASN A 420 4.39 22.07 -42.19
C ASN A 420 3.92 22.45 -40.78
N VAL A 421 3.87 23.77 -40.48
CA VAL A 421 3.33 24.28 -39.22
C VAL A 421 1.85 23.93 -39.08
N ALA A 422 1.05 24.11 -40.15
CA ALA A 422 -0.36 23.75 -40.17
C ALA A 422 -0.57 22.23 -40.02
N ALA A 423 0.25 21.42 -40.68
CA ALA A 423 0.20 19.96 -40.61
C ALA A 423 0.50 19.45 -39.19
N PHE A 424 1.54 19.97 -38.54
CA PHE A 424 1.86 19.64 -37.14
C PHE A 424 0.73 20.03 -36.19
N LYS A 425 0.21 21.27 -36.30
CA LYS A 425 -0.93 21.74 -35.48
C LYS A 425 -2.18 20.89 -35.69
N ARG A 426 -2.45 20.44 -36.93
CA ARG A 426 -3.58 19.56 -37.26
C ARG A 426 -3.43 18.18 -36.63
N ILE A 427 -2.27 17.53 -36.80
CA ILE A 427 -2.02 16.19 -36.26
C ILE A 427 -2.02 16.20 -34.72
N ARG A 428 -1.45 17.23 -34.09
CA ARG A 428 -1.49 17.42 -32.63
C ARG A 428 -2.93 17.52 -32.11
N ARG A 429 -3.78 18.33 -32.76
CA ARG A 429 -5.21 18.46 -32.40
C ARG A 429 -5.96 17.13 -32.56
N ASN A 430 -5.71 16.40 -33.64
CA ASN A 430 -6.33 15.11 -33.88
C ASN A 430 -5.92 14.06 -32.84
N LEU A 431 -4.64 14.02 -32.45
CA LEU A 431 -4.15 13.15 -31.38
C LEU A 431 -4.86 13.45 -30.05
N LYS A 432 -5.02 14.73 -29.70
CA LYS A 432 -5.73 15.13 -28.47
C LYS A 432 -7.19 14.65 -28.48
N LYS A 433 -7.90 14.82 -29.61
CA LYS A 433 -9.28 14.34 -29.78
C LYS A 433 -9.36 12.81 -29.69
N LEU A 434 -8.44 12.11 -30.34
CA LEU A 434 -8.39 10.65 -30.35
C LEU A 434 -8.12 10.08 -28.95
N ASN A 435 -7.19 10.68 -28.20
CA ASN A 435 -6.91 10.29 -26.81
C ASN A 435 -8.15 10.42 -25.93
N LEU A 436 -8.84 11.57 -26.03
CA LEU A 436 -10.07 11.80 -25.28
C LEU A 436 -11.13 10.75 -25.64
N LYS A 437 -11.38 10.53 -26.94
CA LYS A 437 -12.34 9.54 -27.42
C LYS A 437 -12.04 8.13 -26.91
N LYS A 438 -10.81 7.63 -27.09
CA LYS A 438 -10.43 6.27 -26.66
C LYS A 438 -10.48 6.09 -25.15
N LYS A 439 -10.17 7.15 -24.38
CA LYS A 439 -10.31 7.15 -22.92
C LYS A 439 -11.78 7.04 -22.52
N THR A 440 -12.65 7.85 -23.12
CA THR A 440 -14.09 7.82 -22.90
C THR A 440 -14.71 6.47 -23.29
N ASP A 441 -14.38 5.94 -24.47
CA ASP A 441 -14.85 4.62 -24.94
C ASP A 441 -14.44 3.50 -23.98
N TYR A 442 -13.21 3.54 -23.47
CA TYR A 442 -12.70 2.56 -22.52
C TYR A 442 -13.43 2.66 -21.17
N ILE A 443 -13.62 3.87 -20.64
CA ILE A 443 -14.38 4.10 -19.40
C ILE A 443 -15.81 3.58 -19.55
N HIS A 444 -16.49 3.94 -20.64
CA HIS A 444 -17.85 3.47 -20.91
C HIS A 444 -17.91 1.95 -20.93
N ARG A 445 -17.11 1.26 -21.77
CA ARG A 445 -17.11 -0.21 -21.84
C ARG A 445 -16.87 -0.86 -20.49
N THR A 446 -15.89 -0.36 -19.74
CA THR A 446 -15.54 -0.92 -18.41
C THR A 446 -16.67 -0.72 -17.38
N ILE A 447 -17.48 0.34 -17.54
CA ILE A 447 -18.68 0.56 -16.72
C ILE A 447 -19.84 -0.34 -17.18
N THR A 448 -20.08 -0.48 -18.50
CA THR A 448 -21.18 -1.28 -19.04
C THR A 448 -20.98 -2.78 -18.85
N ASP A 449 -19.74 -3.27 -18.83
CA ASP A 449 -19.40 -4.69 -18.67
C ASP A 449 -19.42 -5.17 -17.21
N ALA A 450 -19.69 -4.29 -16.23
CA ALA A 450 -19.74 -4.65 -14.82
C ALA A 450 -21.07 -5.31 -14.46
N ASN A 451 -21.05 -6.61 -14.14
CA ASN A 451 -22.26 -7.38 -13.84
C ASN A 451 -22.74 -7.27 -12.39
N ASN A 452 -21.98 -6.62 -11.51
CA ASN A 452 -22.35 -6.40 -10.12
C ASN A 452 -21.70 -5.13 -9.54
N PRO A 453 -22.24 -4.58 -8.43
CA PRO A 453 -21.74 -3.35 -7.82
C PRO A 453 -20.28 -3.42 -7.34
N ALA A 454 -19.80 -4.59 -6.90
CA ALA A 454 -18.42 -4.76 -6.46
C ALA A 454 -17.43 -4.68 -7.63
N GLU A 455 -17.76 -5.30 -8.76
CA GLU A 455 -17.02 -5.26 -10.01
C GLU A 455 -17.04 -3.85 -10.61
N PHE A 456 -18.18 -3.17 -10.57
CA PHE A 456 -18.31 -1.75 -10.95
C PHE A 456 -17.33 -0.87 -10.15
N TRP A 457 -17.34 -1.00 -8.82
CA TRP A 457 -16.45 -0.20 -7.98
C TRP A 457 -14.98 -0.56 -8.17
N ILE A 458 -14.62 -1.84 -8.38
CA ILE A 458 -13.24 -2.25 -8.72
C ILE A 458 -12.80 -1.63 -10.05
N ASN A 459 -13.68 -1.63 -11.04
CA ASN A 459 -13.43 -1.08 -12.37
C ASN A 459 -13.26 0.45 -12.32
N ILE A 460 -14.20 1.18 -11.73
CA ILE A 460 -14.12 2.64 -11.48
C ILE A 460 -12.83 3.01 -10.75
N LYS A 461 -12.46 2.22 -9.75
CA LYS A 461 -11.24 2.40 -8.97
C LYS A 461 -9.97 2.21 -9.83
N SER A 462 -9.94 1.21 -10.70
CA SER A 462 -8.83 1.03 -11.67
C SER A 462 -8.75 2.16 -12.72
N LEU A 463 -9.90 2.73 -13.12
CA LEU A 463 -10.01 3.81 -14.11
C LEU A 463 -9.54 5.17 -13.59
N THR A 464 -9.66 5.40 -12.28
CA THR A 464 -9.20 6.63 -11.60
C THR A 464 -7.71 6.61 -11.25
N GLY A 465 -6.97 5.57 -11.67
CA GLY A 465 -5.56 5.36 -11.27
C GLY A 465 -5.41 4.82 -9.85
N LYS A 466 -6.50 4.72 -9.09
CA LYS A 466 -6.53 4.13 -7.74
C LYS A 466 -6.62 2.61 -7.86
N ASN A 467 -5.56 1.93 -8.28
CA ASN A 467 -5.53 0.46 -8.34
C ASN A 467 -5.83 -0.19 -6.98
N ILE A 468 -6.87 -1.04 -6.88
CA ILE A 468 -7.04 -2.02 -5.77
C ILE A 468 -6.30 -3.31 -6.13
N ARG A 469 -4.99 -3.23 -6.25
CA ARG A 469 -4.06 -4.19 -5.66
C ARG A 469 -2.82 -3.36 -5.40
N ALA A 470 -3.00 -2.35 -4.56
CA ALA A 470 -1.87 -1.63 -4.00
C ALA A 470 -0.94 -2.70 -3.42
N ALA A 471 0.37 -2.58 -3.69
CA ALA A 471 1.33 -3.21 -2.82
C ALA A 471 0.93 -2.83 -1.39
N ILE A 472 1.01 -3.77 -0.44
CA ILE A 472 0.78 -3.44 0.97
C ILE A 472 1.68 -2.23 1.27
N PRO A 473 1.11 -1.06 1.66
CA PRO A 473 1.88 0.11 2.02
C PRO A 473 2.89 -0.23 3.10
N ASP A 474 3.84 0.68 3.33
CA ASP A 474 4.81 0.48 4.40
C ASP A 474 4.06 0.39 5.73
N LEU A 475 4.30 -0.71 6.45
CA LEU A 475 3.61 -1.00 7.70
C LEU A 475 4.42 -0.42 8.85
N GLN A 476 3.74 0.11 9.87
CA GLN A 476 4.38 0.58 11.08
C GLN A 476 4.20 -0.46 12.20
N ASP A 477 5.31 -0.86 12.83
CA ASP A 477 5.35 -1.73 14.02
C ASP A 477 6.27 -1.08 15.05
N ASP A 478 5.73 -0.67 16.20
CA ASP A 478 6.48 -0.10 17.33
C ASP A 478 7.50 0.99 16.94
N GLY A 479 7.12 1.90 16.02
CA GLY A 479 7.96 3.00 15.55
C GLY A 479 8.98 2.64 14.45
N LYS A 480 9.00 1.38 13.98
CA LYS A 480 9.80 0.93 12.83
C LYS A 480 8.92 0.74 11.60
N GLU A 481 9.46 1.10 10.44
CA GLU A 481 8.75 1.07 9.15
C GLU A 481 9.21 -0.15 8.33
N ALA A 482 8.28 -1.06 8.03
CA ALA A 482 8.50 -2.25 7.22
C ALA A 482 8.24 -1.94 5.73
N LYS A 483 9.29 -2.03 4.90
CA LYS A 483 9.25 -1.61 3.47
C LYS A 483 9.30 -2.79 2.52
N SER A 484 10.11 -3.81 2.85
CA SER A 484 10.22 -5.03 2.03
C SER A 484 8.99 -5.93 2.20
N ASN A 485 8.75 -6.83 1.23
CA ASN A 485 7.62 -7.77 1.35
C ASN A 485 7.86 -8.76 2.51
N GLU A 486 9.13 -9.08 2.76
CA GLU A 486 9.60 -9.94 3.84
C GLU A 486 9.32 -9.29 5.20
N GLU A 487 9.71 -8.04 5.41
CA GLU A 487 9.41 -7.29 6.64
C GLU A 487 7.90 -7.13 6.85
N LYS A 488 7.15 -6.82 5.78
CA LYS A 488 5.69 -6.69 5.83
C LYS A 488 5.02 -8.00 6.22
N ALA A 489 5.51 -9.13 5.69
CA ALA A 489 5.01 -10.45 6.06
C ALA A 489 5.25 -10.74 7.56
N GLU A 490 6.42 -10.39 8.08
CA GLU A 490 6.78 -10.61 9.49
C GLU A 490 5.95 -9.75 10.46
N VAL A 491 5.79 -8.45 10.16
CA VAL A 491 4.95 -7.55 10.97
C VAL A 491 3.49 -8.01 11.01
N LEU A 492 2.98 -8.45 9.86
CA LEU A 492 1.63 -9.02 9.79
C LEU A 492 1.56 -10.34 10.53
N ALA A 493 2.57 -11.20 10.48
CA ALA A 493 2.60 -12.46 11.23
C ALA A 493 2.58 -12.22 12.75
N LYS A 494 3.39 -11.29 13.25
CA LYS A 494 3.38 -10.85 14.66
C LYS A 494 2.01 -10.33 15.07
N SER A 495 1.39 -9.50 14.23
CA SER A 495 0.05 -8.94 14.48
C SER A 495 -1.04 -10.02 14.43
N PHE A 496 -0.89 -11.00 13.54
CA PHE A 496 -1.84 -12.10 13.37
C PHE A 496 -1.61 -13.28 14.30
N LYS A 497 -0.57 -13.24 15.16
CA LYS A 497 -0.27 -14.29 16.14
C LYS A 497 -1.47 -14.70 16.99
N LYS A 498 -2.40 -13.76 17.21
CA LYS A 498 -3.66 -13.94 17.95
C LYS A 498 -4.92 -13.76 17.08
N ILE A 499 -4.83 -13.73 15.75
CA ILE A 499 -5.94 -13.38 14.85
C ILE A 499 -6.19 -14.53 13.88
N SER A 500 -7.43 -15.03 13.87
CA SER A 500 -7.94 -16.06 12.97
C SER A 500 -9.01 -15.53 11.98
N GLU A 501 -9.22 -14.20 11.87
CA GLU A 501 -10.21 -13.55 10.98
C GLU A 501 -10.09 -13.91 9.47
N MET A 502 -10.93 -14.76 8.84
CA MET A 502 -10.71 -15.21 7.44
C MET A 502 -11.97 -15.50 6.58
N PRO A 503 -12.21 -14.74 5.50
CA PRO A 503 -13.20 -15.08 4.47
C PRO A 503 -12.76 -16.15 3.44
N ASN A 504 -13.79 -16.74 2.83
CA ASN A 504 -13.74 -17.98 2.04
C ASN A 504 -13.31 -17.74 0.57
N ARG A 505 -12.09 -18.15 0.16
CA ARG A 505 -11.74 -18.36 -1.26
C ARG A 505 -10.83 -19.57 -1.49
N SER A 506 -11.10 -20.28 -2.58
CA SER A 506 -10.54 -21.58 -2.98
C SER A 506 -9.20 -21.48 -3.71
N ALA A 507 -8.17 -20.96 -3.04
CA ALA A 507 -6.77 -21.13 -3.45
C ALA A 507 -6.13 -22.35 -2.73
N ALA A 508 -5.06 -22.92 -3.30
CA ALA A 508 -4.30 -24.00 -2.65
C ALA A 508 -3.68 -23.52 -1.34
N GLY A 509 -3.59 -24.41 -0.36
CA GLY A 509 -2.77 -24.22 0.83
C GLY A 509 -1.27 -24.33 0.52
N LYS A 510 -0.45 -24.40 1.57
CA LYS A 510 1.00 -24.59 1.46
C LYS A 510 1.39 -25.91 0.77
N ASP A 511 0.50 -26.90 0.81
CA ASP A 511 0.65 -28.22 0.17
C ASP A 511 0.60 -28.17 -1.37
N GLY A 512 0.19 -27.05 -1.97
CA GLY A 512 0.13 -26.87 -3.42
C GLY A 512 -0.99 -27.65 -4.11
N LEU A 513 -1.80 -28.40 -3.36
CA LEU A 513 -2.93 -29.17 -3.88
C LEU A 513 -4.11 -28.23 -4.13
N THR A 514 -4.66 -28.26 -5.34
CA THR A 514 -5.84 -27.44 -5.69
C THR A 514 -7.10 -28.28 -5.83
N MET A 515 -8.25 -27.60 -5.68
CA MET A 515 -9.55 -28.23 -5.91
C MET A 515 -9.70 -28.71 -7.37
N THR A 516 -9.01 -28.05 -8.31
CA THR A 516 -8.95 -28.49 -9.71
C THR A 516 -8.26 -29.84 -9.84
N MET A 517 -7.16 -30.08 -9.13
CA MET A 517 -6.50 -31.40 -9.13
C MET A 517 -7.44 -32.48 -8.58
N LEU A 518 -8.04 -32.24 -7.42
CA LEU A 518 -8.96 -33.20 -6.79
C LEU A 518 -10.17 -33.53 -7.66
N LYS A 519 -10.78 -32.53 -8.33
CA LYS A 519 -11.91 -32.77 -9.24
C LYS A 519 -11.54 -33.66 -10.43
N ASN A 520 -10.33 -33.52 -10.98
CA ASN A 520 -9.89 -34.31 -12.13
C ASN A 520 -9.35 -35.69 -11.74
N LEU A 521 -8.89 -35.86 -10.48
CA LEU A 521 -8.21 -37.06 -9.97
C LEU A 521 -9.00 -37.76 -8.86
N LYS A 522 -10.31 -37.50 -8.77
CA LYS A 522 -11.16 -37.97 -7.67
C LYS A 522 -11.18 -39.49 -7.57
N GLU A 523 -11.18 -40.20 -8.69
CA GLU A 523 -11.28 -41.67 -8.74
C GLU A 523 -9.98 -42.31 -8.24
N GLU A 524 -8.84 -41.72 -8.60
CA GLU A 524 -7.52 -42.24 -8.26
C GLU A 524 -7.13 -41.90 -6.81
N LEU A 525 -7.59 -40.77 -6.27
CA LEU A 525 -7.20 -40.29 -4.93
C LEU A 525 -8.20 -40.62 -3.82
N ALA A 526 -9.48 -40.88 -4.13
CA ALA A 526 -10.52 -41.03 -3.10
C ALA A 526 -10.21 -42.13 -2.07
N ALA A 527 -9.81 -43.31 -2.52
CA ALA A 527 -9.54 -44.44 -1.63
C ALA A 527 -8.37 -44.16 -0.67
N SER A 528 -7.29 -43.58 -1.17
CA SER A 528 -6.11 -43.28 -0.36
C SER A 528 -6.35 -42.12 0.61
N ILE A 529 -7.11 -41.09 0.20
CA ILE A 529 -7.56 -40.01 1.10
C ILE A 529 -8.47 -40.57 2.21
N ALA A 530 -9.41 -41.45 1.86
CA ALA A 530 -10.28 -42.08 2.85
C ALA A 530 -9.48 -42.91 3.87
N MET A 531 -8.48 -43.67 3.41
CA MET A 531 -7.57 -44.40 4.30
C MET A 531 -6.79 -43.46 5.23
N LEU A 532 -6.27 -42.33 4.73
CA LEU A 532 -5.59 -41.33 5.57
C LEU A 532 -6.51 -40.76 6.64
N VAL A 533 -7.74 -40.39 6.30
CA VAL A 533 -8.74 -39.88 7.25
C VAL A 533 -9.11 -40.94 8.29
N ASN A 534 -9.33 -42.18 7.86
CA ASN A 534 -9.66 -43.28 8.77
C ASN A 534 -8.50 -43.59 9.72
N ARG A 535 -7.25 -43.62 9.23
CA ARG A 535 -6.07 -43.77 10.08
C ARG A 535 -5.96 -42.65 11.09
N SER A 536 -6.14 -41.39 10.65
CA SER A 536 -6.15 -40.23 11.52
C SER A 536 -7.16 -40.38 12.68
N ILE A 537 -8.36 -40.90 12.40
CA ILE A 537 -9.38 -41.17 13.42
C ILE A 537 -9.00 -42.33 14.33
N LEU A 538 -8.47 -43.43 13.79
CA LEU A 538 -8.07 -44.60 14.58
C LEU A 538 -6.91 -44.29 15.53
N GLU A 539 -5.89 -43.58 15.04
CA GLU A 539 -4.71 -43.16 15.79
C GLU A 539 -5.00 -41.96 16.71
N GLY A 540 -6.15 -41.31 16.56
CA GLY A 540 -6.49 -40.10 17.33
C GLY A 540 -5.55 -38.92 17.04
N THR A 541 -4.95 -38.87 15.85
CA THR A 541 -3.91 -37.90 15.51
C THR A 541 -4.29 -37.16 14.24
N PHE A 542 -4.36 -35.83 14.32
CA PHE A 542 -4.53 -34.97 13.15
C PHE A 542 -3.14 -34.72 12.57
N PRO A 543 -2.88 -35.07 11.29
CA PRO A 543 -1.56 -34.92 10.69
C PRO A 543 -1.02 -33.49 10.77
N CYS A 544 0.26 -33.34 11.08
CA CYS A 544 0.98 -32.06 11.17
C CYS A 544 0.89 -31.29 9.85
N GLY A 545 1.02 -31.97 8.70
CA GLY A 545 0.90 -31.34 7.39
C GLY A 545 -0.51 -30.82 7.05
N TRP A 546 -1.53 -31.16 7.85
CA TRP A 546 -2.89 -30.59 7.75
C TRP A 546 -3.09 -29.36 8.65
N LYS A 547 -2.17 -29.12 9.60
CA LYS A 547 -2.26 -28.03 10.60
C LYS A 547 -1.64 -26.72 10.14
N ASP A 548 -0.90 -26.75 9.04
CA ASP A 548 -0.15 -25.60 8.52
C ASP A 548 -1.04 -24.71 7.63
N ALA A 549 -1.32 -23.50 8.09
CA ALA A 549 -2.10 -22.52 7.36
C ALA A 549 -1.20 -21.51 6.62
N LEU A 550 -1.61 -21.15 5.41
CA LEU A 550 -1.00 -20.04 4.67
C LEU A 550 -1.93 -18.83 4.70
N VAL A 551 -1.49 -17.75 5.34
CA VAL A 551 -2.26 -16.53 5.54
C VAL A 551 -1.98 -15.52 4.44
N VAL A 552 -3.00 -15.06 3.74
CA VAL A 552 -2.90 -13.97 2.76
C VAL A 552 -3.66 -12.75 3.27
N PRO A 553 -2.99 -11.62 3.57
CA PRO A 553 -3.64 -10.43 4.10
C PRO A 553 -4.48 -9.72 3.02
N ILE A 554 -5.71 -9.32 3.39
CA ILE A 554 -6.62 -8.53 2.56
C ILE A 554 -6.98 -7.24 3.32
N PRO A 555 -6.75 -6.05 2.75
CA PRO A 555 -7.08 -4.80 3.42
C PRO A 555 -8.60 -4.62 3.65
N LYS A 556 -9.00 -4.20 4.87
CA LYS A 556 -10.37 -3.80 5.25
C LYS A 556 -10.75 -2.47 4.56
N ALA A 557 -9.80 -1.54 4.48
CA ALA A 557 -9.90 -0.26 3.78
C ALA A 557 -8.62 0.02 2.97
N ARG A 558 -8.67 0.97 2.03
CA ARG A 558 -7.54 1.25 1.13
C ARG A 558 -6.38 1.91 1.87
N ASN A 559 -5.15 1.55 1.47
CA ASN A 559 -3.90 2.21 1.84
C ASN A 559 -3.66 2.36 3.35
N SER A 560 -4.12 1.42 4.17
CA SER A 560 -3.78 1.44 5.60
C SER A 560 -2.35 0.95 5.84
N SER A 561 -1.59 1.72 6.62
CA SER A 561 -0.29 1.35 7.16
C SER A 561 -0.39 0.58 8.48
N ASN A 562 -1.60 0.46 9.05
CA ASN A 562 -1.85 -0.27 10.30
C ASN A 562 -2.09 -1.77 10.01
N PRO A 563 -1.28 -2.69 10.57
CA PRO A 563 -1.50 -4.13 10.47
C PRO A 563 -2.91 -4.60 10.88
N GLY A 564 -3.56 -3.93 11.84
CA GLY A 564 -4.90 -4.27 12.34
C GLY A 564 -6.03 -4.04 11.33
N ASP A 565 -5.77 -3.27 10.27
CA ASP A 565 -6.72 -3.00 9.20
C ASP A 565 -6.68 -4.06 8.08
N TYR A 566 -5.95 -5.16 8.28
CA TYR A 566 -5.90 -6.29 7.35
C TYR A 566 -6.69 -7.47 7.89
N ARG A 567 -7.53 -8.06 7.05
CA ARG A 567 -8.12 -9.38 7.28
C ARG A 567 -7.10 -10.43 6.88
N PRO A 568 -6.68 -11.33 7.77
CA PRO A 568 -5.93 -12.50 7.35
C PRO A 568 -6.81 -13.42 6.44
N ILE A 569 -6.25 -14.28 5.59
CA ILE A 569 -7.02 -15.33 4.86
C ILE A 569 -6.27 -16.65 4.89
N SER A 570 -6.79 -17.70 5.54
CA SER A 570 -6.09 -18.99 5.66
C SER A 570 -6.45 -19.85 4.48
N LEU A 571 -5.41 -20.20 3.76
CA LEU A 571 -5.43 -21.26 2.78
C LEU A 571 -5.00 -22.53 3.50
N LEU A 572 -5.98 -23.28 4.01
CA LEU A 572 -5.78 -24.59 4.61
C LEU A 572 -5.59 -25.67 3.53
N PRO A 573 -4.78 -26.71 3.81
CA PRO A 573 -4.64 -27.90 2.96
C PRO A 573 -6.00 -28.49 2.60
N ILE A 574 -6.18 -28.91 1.34
CA ILE A 574 -7.52 -29.35 0.92
C ILE A 574 -7.90 -30.69 1.54
N VAL A 575 -6.93 -31.56 1.76
CA VAL A 575 -7.16 -32.84 2.45
C VAL A 575 -7.58 -32.61 3.91
N SER A 576 -7.03 -31.59 4.59
CA SER A 576 -7.51 -31.12 5.90
C SER A 576 -9.00 -30.79 5.85
N LYS A 577 -9.44 -30.00 4.85
CA LYS A 577 -10.85 -29.61 4.70
C LYS A 577 -11.77 -30.81 4.44
N ILE A 578 -11.30 -31.82 3.72
CA ILE A 578 -12.06 -33.07 3.50
C ILE A 578 -12.20 -33.82 4.83
N ALA A 579 -11.12 -33.97 5.59
CA ALA A 579 -11.13 -34.60 6.91
C ALA A 579 -12.07 -33.85 7.86
N GLU A 580 -11.92 -32.54 8.00
CA GLU A 580 -12.79 -31.68 8.83
C GLU A 580 -14.26 -31.81 8.45
N LYS A 581 -14.58 -31.89 7.15
CA LYS A 581 -15.96 -32.07 6.70
C LYS A 581 -16.52 -33.43 7.13
N HIS A 582 -15.71 -34.49 7.06
CA HIS A 582 -16.10 -35.79 7.58
C HIS A 582 -16.34 -35.74 9.10
N LEU A 583 -15.42 -35.15 9.86
CA LEU A 583 -15.57 -34.96 11.31
C LEU A 583 -16.83 -34.15 11.65
N TYR A 584 -17.10 -33.06 10.93
CA TYR A 584 -18.30 -32.27 11.09
C TYR A 584 -19.56 -33.11 10.92
N TYR A 585 -19.67 -33.91 9.85
CA TYR A 585 -20.84 -34.77 9.64
C TYR A 585 -21.01 -35.81 10.73
N SER A 586 -19.93 -36.41 11.20
CA SER A 586 -19.94 -37.44 12.24
C SER A 586 -20.28 -36.88 13.63
N LEU A 587 -19.85 -35.66 13.94
CA LEU A 587 -20.10 -35.01 15.23
C LEU A 587 -21.41 -34.20 15.26
N TYR A 588 -22.00 -33.93 14.08
CA TYR A 588 -23.14 -33.02 13.96
C TYR A 588 -24.27 -33.37 14.92
N SER A 589 -24.76 -34.61 14.88
CA SER A 589 -25.91 -35.02 15.68
C SER A 589 -25.67 -34.99 17.18
N THR A 590 -24.43 -35.20 17.63
CA THR A 590 -24.05 -35.17 19.04
C THR A 590 -24.00 -33.75 19.57
N ILE A 591 -23.32 -32.85 18.84
CA ILE A 591 -23.21 -31.43 19.22
C ILE A 591 -24.56 -30.73 19.11
N GLU A 592 -25.30 -30.96 18.01
CA GLU A 592 -26.58 -30.31 17.74
C GLU A 592 -27.61 -30.52 18.86
N LYS A 593 -27.62 -31.71 19.50
CA LYS A 593 -28.50 -32.02 20.64
C LYS A 593 -28.19 -31.21 21.89
N GLY A 594 -26.96 -30.73 22.03
CA GLY A 594 -26.51 -29.92 23.16
C GLY A 594 -26.65 -28.42 22.92
N LEU A 595 -27.04 -27.99 21.71
CA LEU A 595 -27.21 -26.58 21.38
C LEU A 595 -28.61 -26.08 21.74
N SER A 596 -28.68 -24.87 22.26
CA SER A 596 -29.95 -24.15 22.49
C SER A 596 -30.74 -23.98 21.19
N ASP A 597 -32.07 -24.10 21.26
CA ASP A 597 -32.96 -23.81 20.12
C ASP A 597 -32.91 -22.34 19.68
N ASN A 598 -32.41 -21.45 20.54
CA ASN A 598 -32.28 -20.03 20.28
C ASN A 598 -30.94 -19.64 19.64
N GLN A 599 -30.09 -20.63 19.31
CA GLN A 599 -28.90 -20.45 18.48
C GLN A 599 -29.24 -20.76 17.01
N PHE A 600 -29.11 -19.78 16.13
CA PHE A 600 -29.48 -19.91 14.70
C PHE A 600 -28.27 -19.93 13.74
N GLY A 601 -27.10 -19.50 14.20
CA GLY A 601 -25.89 -19.42 13.36
C GLY A 601 -25.32 -20.78 13.00
N PHE A 602 -24.78 -20.92 11.78
CA PHE A 602 -24.13 -22.12 11.19
C PHE A 602 -24.79 -23.49 11.43
N ARG A 603 -26.08 -23.54 11.73
CA ARG A 603 -26.85 -24.78 11.89
C ARG A 603 -27.59 -25.13 10.61
N ARG A 604 -27.87 -26.42 10.39
CA ARG A 604 -28.70 -26.83 9.26
C ARG A 604 -30.15 -26.43 9.52
N LEU A 605 -30.83 -26.00 8.45
CA LEU A 605 -32.23 -25.63 8.50
C LEU A 605 -32.52 -24.49 9.50
N ARG A 606 -31.50 -23.67 9.81
CA ARG A 606 -31.62 -22.41 10.54
C ARG A 606 -31.06 -21.29 9.67
N SER A 607 -31.69 -20.13 9.71
CA SER A 607 -31.38 -18.99 8.86
C SER A 607 -31.38 -17.68 9.65
N THR A 608 -30.77 -16.64 9.07
CA THR A 608 -30.85 -15.28 9.61
C THR A 608 -32.31 -14.81 9.67
N THR A 609 -33.14 -15.20 8.70
CA THR A 609 -34.57 -14.89 8.66
C THR A 609 -35.32 -15.49 9.85
N GLU A 610 -35.07 -16.75 10.22
CA GLU A 610 -35.72 -17.36 11.38
C GLU A 610 -35.29 -16.69 12.70
N ALA A 611 -34.01 -16.30 12.81
CA ALA A 611 -33.53 -15.56 13.98
C ALA A 611 -34.23 -14.19 14.12
N LEU A 612 -34.42 -13.49 13.00
CA LEU A 612 -35.12 -12.21 12.94
C LEU A 612 -36.61 -12.35 13.26
N LEU A 613 -37.29 -13.35 12.70
CA LEU A 613 -38.70 -13.63 13.00
C LEU A 613 -38.90 -14.01 14.47
N TYR A 614 -37.98 -14.79 15.03
CA TYR A 614 -38.01 -15.13 16.44
C TYR A 614 -37.76 -13.89 17.32
N PHE A 615 -36.78 -13.05 16.97
CA PHE A 615 -36.56 -11.77 17.64
C PHE A 615 -37.82 -10.87 17.61
N GLU A 616 -38.46 -10.73 16.44
CA GLU A 616 -39.71 -9.98 16.30
C GLU A 616 -40.81 -10.57 17.19
N HIS A 617 -40.95 -11.89 17.23
CA HIS A 617 -41.88 -12.57 18.12
C HIS A 617 -41.58 -12.29 19.61
N LEU A 618 -40.31 -12.26 20.02
CA LEU A 618 -39.92 -11.91 21.39
C LEU A 618 -40.30 -10.47 21.74
N VAL A 619 -40.11 -9.53 20.82
CA VAL A 619 -40.50 -8.13 21.01
C VAL A 619 -42.03 -8.01 21.13
N MET A 620 -42.77 -8.63 20.21
CA MET A 620 -44.24 -8.56 20.19
C MET A 620 -44.89 -9.24 21.40
N SER A 621 -44.35 -10.38 21.83
CA SER A 621 -44.79 -11.05 23.07
C SER A 621 -44.41 -10.24 24.32
N GLY A 622 -43.24 -9.60 24.33
CA GLY A 622 -42.84 -8.65 25.37
C GLY A 622 -43.82 -7.49 25.52
N PHE A 623 -44.30 -6.92 24.40
CA PHE A 623 -45.33 -5.89 24.43
C PHE A 623 -46.65 -6.42 25.03
N GLN A 624 -47.06 -7.64 24.69
CA GLN A 624 -48.27 -8.24 25.26
C GLN A 624 -48.14 -8.45 26.78
N GLU A 625 -46.99 -8.92 27.25
CA GLU A 625 -46.74 -9.15 28.68
C GLU A 625 -46.73 -7.83 29.45
N SER A 626 -46.12 -6.78 28.88
CA SER A 626 -46.09 -5.44 29.45
C SER A 626 -47.49 -4.80 29.58
N LYS A 627 -48.46 -5.17 28.72
CA LYS A 627 -49.87 -4.70 28.79
C LYS A 627 -50.68 -5.27 29.96
N LYS A 628 -50.23 -6.34 30.61
CA LYS A 628 -51.00 -6.98 31.70
C LYS A 628 -51.03 -6.14 32.99
N GLY A 629 -50.16 -5.15 33.13
CA GLY A 629 -50.22 -4.13 34.18
C GLY A 629 -51.16 -2.98 33.79
N LYS A 630 -52.31 -2.84 34.46
CA LYS A 630 -53.19 -1.68 34.26
C LYS A 630 -52.41 -0.39 34.61
N ASN A 631 -52.32 0.55 33.66
CA ASN A 631 -51.68 1.88 33.77
C ASN A 631 -50.15 1.98 33.62
N VAL A 632 -49.45 1.06 32.94
CA VAL A 632 -48.00 1.20 32.68
C VAL A 632 -47.70 1.27 31.18
N ALA A 633 -46.78 2.15 30.79
CA ALA A 633 -46.35 2.30 29.40
C ALA A 633 -45.79 0.99 28.86
N THR A 634 -46.22 0.60 27.65
CA THR A 634 -45.77 -0.66 27.05
C THR A 634 -44.35 -0.48 26.51
N LYS A 635 -43.35 -1.03 27.22
CA LYS A 635 -41.93 -0.86 26.92
C LYS A 635 -41.22 -2.21 26.83
N VAL A 636 -40.41 -2.40 25.80
CA VAL A 636 -39.53 -3.55 25.62
C VAL A 636 -38.15 -3.02 25.28
N ALA A 637 -37.12 -3.51 25.96
CA ALA A 637 -35.74 -3.17 25.65
C ALA A 637 -35.06 -4.35 24.96
N ALA A 638 -34.26 -4.04 23.94
CA ALA A 638 -33.37 -4.96 23.28
C ALA A 638 -31.92 -4.50 23.46
N VAL A 639 -31.00 -5.43 23.73
CA VAL A 639 -29.56 -5.17 23.79
C VAL A 639 -28.85 -6.09 22.82
N PHE A 640 -28.05 -5.50 21.92
CA PHE A 640 -27.27 -6.20 20.92
C PHE A 640 -25.81 -6.20 21.34
N PHE A 641 -25.27 -7.36 21.67
CA PHE A 641 -23.91 -7.53 22.17
C PHE A 641 -22.93 -7.78 21.02
N ASP A 642 -21.75 -7.16 21.10
CA ASP A 642 -20.61 -7.45 20.22
C ASP A 642 -19.50 -8.13 21.05
N ILE A 643 -19.01 -9.27 20.59
CA ILE A 643 -17.91 -9.99 21.24
C ILE A 643 -16.59 -9.58 20.56
N LYS A 644 -15.58 -9.18 21.36
CA LYS A 644 -14.27 -8.82 20.83
C LYS A 644 -13.58 -10.05 20.23
N LYS A 645 -13.43 -10.05 18.90
CA LYS A 645 -12.68 -11.08 18.14
C LYS A 645 -13.12 -12.52 18.48
N ALA A 646 -14.43 -12.77 18.51
CA ALA A 646 -15.04 -14.00 19.06
C ALA A 646 -14.36 -15.32 18.62
N PHE A 647 -14.13 -15.51 17.32
CA PHE A 647 -13.51 -16.73 16.79
C PHE A 647 -12.03 -16.88 17.17
N ASP A 648 -11.33 -15.77 17.45
CA ASP A 648 -9.89 -15.73 17.71
C ASP A 648 -9.54 -15.99 19.17
N THR A 649 -10.50 -15.74 20.07
CA THR A 649 -10.28 -15.69 21.52
C THR A 649 -10.64 -16.97 22.24
N VAL A 650 -11.29 -17.94 21.57
CA VAL A 650 -11.67 -19.23 22.21
C VAL A 650 -10.41 -19.95 22.73
N PRO A 651 -10.28 -20.14 24.05
CA PRO A 651 -9.13 -20.85 24.58
C PRO A 651 -9.23 -22.35 24.28
N HIS A 652 -8.15 -22.94 23.74
CA HIS A 652 -8.16 -24.36 23.38
C HIS A 652 -8.35 -25.28 24.59
N ALA A 653 -7.76 -24.94 25.74
CA ALA A 653 -7.87 -25.74 26.95
C ALA A 653 -9.33 -25.84 27.44
N ASP A 654 -10.01 -24.70 27.57
CA ASP A 654 -11.40 -24.64 28.02
C ASP A 654 -12.36 -25.26 27.00
N LEU A 655 -12.08 -25.10 25.69
CA LEU A 655 -12.83 -25.80 24.64
C LEU A 655 -12.67 -27.32 24.76
N LEU A 656 -11.46 -27.81 25.00
CA LEU A 656 -11.20 -29.24 25.16
C LEU A 656 -11.85 -29.82 26.41
N GLU A 657 -11.83 -29.08 27.51
CA GLU A 657 -12.56 -29.44 28.73
C GLU A 657 -14.06 -29.58 28.45
N LYS A 658 -14.66 -28.59 27.78
CA LYS A 658 -16.07 -28.66 27.39
C LYS A 658 -16.38 -29.85 26.47
N LEU A 659 -15.50 -30.16 25.52
CA LEU A 659 -15.68 -31.30 24.62
C LEU A 659 -15.71 -32.66 25.34
N THR A 660 -15.24 -32.75 26.60
CA THR A 660 -15.38 -33.98 27.41
C THR A 660 -16.85 -34.30 27.74
N GLU A 661 -17.72 -33.28 27.81
CA GLU A 661 -19.16 -33.43 28.08
C GLU A 661 -19.87 -34.22 26.98
N LEU A 662 -19.35 -34.18 25.75
CA LEU A 662 -19.88 -34.94 24.61
C LEU A 662 -19.67 -36.45 24.75
N ARG A 663 -18.86 -36.91 25.71
CA ARG A 663 -18.56 -38.33 25.96
C ARG A 663 -18.15 -39.09 24.69
N LEU A 664 -17.33 -38.46 23.86
CA LEU A 664 -16.85 -39.05 22.61
C LEU A 664 -15.92 -40.25 22.88
N PRO A 665 -15.83 -41.21 21.94
CA PRO A 665 -14.80 -42.25 22.01
C PRO A 665 -13.40 -41.66 22.13
N LYS A 666 -12.50 -42.36 22.85
CA LYS A 666 -11.15 -41.86 23.18
C LYS A 666 -10.37 -41.35 21.97
N ASN A 667 -10.43 -42.08 20.86
CA ASN A 667 -9.74 -41.75 19.63
C ASN A 667 -10.31 -40.49 18.95
N TRP A 668 -11.61 -40.27 19.01
CA TRP A 668 -12.25 -39.04 18.51
C TRP A 668 -11.88 -37.82 19.35
N PHE A 669 -11.88 -37.95 20.68
CA PHE A 669 -11.43 -36.88 21.57
C PHE A 669 -9.95 -36.57 21.36
N ALA A 670 -9.10 -37.59 21.29
CA ALA A 670 -7.68 -37.44 20.98
C ALA A 670 -7.46 -36.75 19.64
N LEU A 671 -8.27 -37.07 18.62
CA LEU A 671 -8.20 -36.40 17.32
C LEU A 671 -8.56 -34.91 17.40
N LEU A 672 -9.62 -34.55 18.13
CA LEU A 672 -10.00 -33.14 18.33
C LEU A 672 -8.94 -32.38 19.13
N HIS A 673 -8.35 -33.03 20.14
CA HIS A 673 -7.21 -32.51 20.89
C HIS A 673 -6.00 -32.26 19.97
N SER A 674 -5.67 -33.23 19.12
CA SER A 674 -4.61 -33.10 18.13
C SER A 674 -4.92 -32.02 17.08
N TYR A 675 -6.19 -31.88 16.67
CA TYR A 675 -6.63 -30.88 15.69
C TYR A 675 -6.42 -29.43 16.16
N LEU A 676 -6.66 -29.15 17.44
CA LEU A 676 -6.47 -27.82 18.04
C LEU A 676 -5.00 -27.54 18.41
N LYS A 677 -4.25 -28.58 18.82
CA LYS A 677 -2.87 -28.44 19.31
C LYS A 677 -1.84 -28.26 18.18
N SER A 678 -0.81 -27.44 18.46
CA SER A 678 0.38 -27.25 17.60
C SER A 678 0.04 -26.85 16.17
N ARG A 679 -0.99 -26.01 16.00
CA ARG A 679 -1.30 -25.41 14.70
C ARG A 679 -0.37 -24.25 14.43
N THR A 680 0.01 -24.09 13.17
CA THR A 680 0.92 -23.02 12.77
C THR A 680 0.41 -22.31 11.53
N PHE A 681 0.86 -21.07 11.34
CA PHE A 681 0.54 -20.29 10.17
C PHE A 681 1.77 -19.54 9.64
N THR A 682 1.70 -19.12 8.39
CA THR A 682 2.71 -18.27 7.75
C THR A 682 2.02 -17.23 6.89
N VAL A 683 2.44 -15.97 6.97
CA VAL A 683 1.87 -14.88 6.18
C VAL A 683 2.62 -14.75 4.86
N ARG A 684 1.88 -14.61 3.75
CA ARG A 684 2.45 -14.36 2.42
C ARG A 684 2.07 -12.98 1.89
N VAL A 685 3.07 -12.17 1.58
CA VAL A 685 2.93 -10.86 0.94
C VAL A 685 3.68 -10.89 -0.39
N GLY A 686 2.94 -10.81 -1.51
CA GLY A 686 3.55 -10.96 -2.83
C GLY A 686 4.22 -12.32 -3.01
N ASN A 687 5.54 -12.33 -3.19
CA ASN A 687 6.37 -13.54 -3.30
C ASN A 687 7.12 -13.89 -2.00
N ALA A 688 6.99 -13.08 -0.94
CA ALA A 688 7.66 -13.30 0.34
C ALA A 688 6.75 -14.01 1.33
N GLU A 689 7.34 -14.80 2.21
CA GLU A 689 6.67 -15.48 3.33
C GLU A 689 7.34 -15.07 4.65
N SER A 690 6.55 -14.94 5.71
CA SER A 690 7.04 -14.70 7.07
C SER A 690 7.69 -15.95 7.66
N SER A 691 8.24 -15.80 8.87
CA SER A 691 8.48 -16.93 9.76
C SER A 691 7.18 -17.69 10.09
N LYS A 692 7.33 -18.93 10.56
CA LYS A 692 6.20 -19.77 10.98
C LYS A 692 5.83 -19.40 12.42
N GLU A 693 4.57 -19.08 12.64
CA GLU A 693 4.02 -18.70 13.95
C GLU A 693 3.00 -19.73 14.44
N GLU A 694 2.89 -19.90 15.75
CA GLU A 694 1.92 -20.81 16.37
C GLU A 694 0.58 -20.14 16.63
N VAL A 695 -0.51 -20.91 16.49
CA VAL A 695 -1.87 -20.48 16.85
C VAL A 695 -2.14 -20.88 18.30
N THR A 696 -2.19 -19.90 19.19
CA THR A 696 -2.31 -20.12 20.65
C THR A 696 -3.76 -20.11 21.16
N SER A 697 -4.70 -19.57 20.38
CA SER A 697 -6.13 -19.49 20.72
C SER A 697 -6.99 -19.37 19.46
N GLY A 698 -8.28 -19.57 19.63
CA GLY A 698 -9.29 -19.42 18.58
C GLY A 698 -9.53 -20.70 17.78
N VAL A 699 -10.62 -20.71 17.04
CA VAL A 699 -10.91 -21.78 16.07
C VAL A 699 -10.46 -21.33 14.67
N PRO A 700 -9.90 -22.22 13.84
CA PRO A 700 -9.40 -21.78 12.54
C PRO A 700 -10.54 -21.30 11.62
N GLN A 701 -10.61 -20.02 11.27
CA GLN A 701 -11.63 -19.54 10.33
C GLN A 701 -11.28 -19.95 8.89
N GLY A 702 -12.25 -20.48 8.15
CA GLY A 702 -12.04 -21.17 6.87
C GLY A 702 -11.84 -22.69 6.98
N SER A 703 -11.79 -23.21 8.21
CA SER A 703 -12.05 -24.62 8.51
C SER A 703 -13.54 -24.92 8.42
N VAL A 704 -13.88 -26.18 8.14
CA VAL A 704 -15.27 -26.65 8.15
C VAL A 704 -15.73 -26.91 9.58
N LEU A 705 -14.82 -27.40 10.43
CA LEU A 705 -15.12 -27.81 11.80
C LEU A 705 -15.06 -26.65 12.81
N GLY A 706 -14.23 -25.63 12.58
CA GLY A 706 -14.00 -24.52 13.51
C GLY A 706 -15.26 -23.75 13.91
N PRO A 707 -16.08 -23.25 12.96
CA PRO A 707 -17.33 -22.57 13.31
C PRO A 707 -18.27 -23.42 14.17
N PHE A 708 -18.29 -24.73 13.92
CA PHE A 708 -19.14 -25.66 14.68
C PHE A 708 -18.65 -25.86 16.12
N LEU A 709 -17.33 -25.94 16.33
CA LEU A 709 -16.73 -25.98 17.66
C LEU A 709 -16.91 -24.64 18.42
N PHE A 710 -16.83 -23.51 17.71
CA PHE A 710 -17.12 -22.20 18.29
C PHE A 710 -18.56 -22.10 18.79
N LEU A 711 -19.53 -22.53 17.97
CA LEU A 711 -20.93 -22.58 18.37
C LEU A 711 -21.12 -23.39 19.64
N TYR A 712 -20.59 -24.62 19.66
CA TYR A 712 -20.65 -25.47 20.84
C TYR A 712 -20.04 -24.79 22.06
N TYR A 713 -18.94 -24.05 21.90
CA TYR A 713 -18.32 -23.30 22.99
C TYR A 713 -19.20 -22.16 23.52
N VAL A 714 -19.66 -21.25 22.66
CA VAL A 714 -20.39 -20.04 23.08
C VAL A 714 -21.81 -20.35 23.58
N ASP A 715 -22.41 -21.47 23.17
CA ASP A 715 -23.79 -21.84 23.52
C ASP A 715 -24.02 -21.97 25.04
N GLN A 716 -22.98 -22.19 25.84
CA GLN A 716 -23.12 -22.21 27.31
C GLN A 716 -23.66 -20.88 27.89
N ILE A 717 -23.57 -19.76 27.16
CA ILE A 717 -24.19 -18.49 27.58
C ILE A 717 -25.71 -18.63 27.78
N PHE A 718 -26.38 -19.56 27.10
CA PHE A 718 -27.81 -19.83 27.33
C PHE A 718 -28.10 -20.46 28.71
N SER A 719 -27.09 -20.97 29.43
CA SER A 719 -27.24 -21.42 30.81
C SER A 719 -27.26 -20.28 31.84
N THR A 720 -27.04 -19.04 31.41
CA THR A 720 -27.11 -17.85 32.26
C THR A 720 -28.49 -17.74 32.89
N LYS A 721 -28.53 -17.63 34.23
CA LYS A 721 -29.77 -17.34 34.96
C LYS A 721 -30.07 -15.86 34.83
N LEU A 722 -31.09 -15.54 34.05
CA LEU A 722 -31.56 -14.17 33.84
C LEU A 722 -32.87 -13.92 34.61
N SER A 723 -33.17 -12.63 34.80
CA SER A 723 -34.41 -12.15 35.38
C SER A 723 -35.65 -12.61 34.61
N ARG A 724 -36.82 -12.47 35.23
CA ARG A 724 -38.08 -12.97 34.65
C ARG A 724 -38.36 -12.28 33.32
N ASN A 725 -38.87 -13.05 32.36
CA ASN A 725 -39.22 -12.59 31.00
C ASN A 725 -38.05 -12.12 30.14
N ALA A 726 -36.80 -12.17 30.62
CA ALA A 726 -35.62 -11.99 29.79
C ALA A 726 -35.46 -13.17 28.81
N LYS A 727 -35.13 -12.86 27.56
CA LYS A 727 -34.94 -13.84 26.49
C LYS A 727 -33.69 -13.53 25.69
N LEU A 728 -32.99 -14.58 25.29
CA LEU A 728 -31.80 -14.51 24.44
C LEU A 728 -32.10 -15.12 23.07
N VAL A 729 -31.57 -14.49 22.03
CA VAL A 729 -31.50 -15.03 20.67
C VAL A 729 -30.08 -14.79 20.15
N MET A 730 -29.46 -15.81 19.55
CA MET A 730 -28.08 -15.72 19.09
C MET A 730 -27.96 -16.22 17.65
N TYR A 731 -27.18 -15.51 16.84
CA TYR A 731 -26.75 -15.97 15.53
C TYR A 731 -25.22 -15.96 15.50
N ALA A 732 -24.61 -17.12 15.68
CA ALA A 732 -23.16 -17.24 15.82
C ALA A 732 -22.65 -16.43 17.02
N ASP A 733 -21.91 -15.35 16.78
CA ASP A 733 -21.40 -14.42 17.79
C ASP A 733 -22.34 -13.23 18.07
N ASP A 734 -23.33 -12.97 17.21
CA ASP A 734 -24.31 -11.90 17.39
C ASP A 734 -25.38 -12.33 18.41
N LEU A 735 -25.30 -11.82 19.64
CA LEU A 735 -26.29 -12.06 20.70
C LEU A 735 -27.24 -10.86 20.84
N ALA A 736 -28.54 -11.11 20.84
CA ALA A 736 -29.55 -10.16 21.27
C ALA A 736 -30.27 -10.64 22.55
N TYR A 737 -30.37 -9.75 23.52
CA TYR A 737 -31.19 -9.87 24.72
C TYR A 737 -32.46 -9.04 24.54
N VAL A 738 -33.60 -9.58 24.95
CA VAL A 738 -34.90 -8.91 24.89
C VAL A 738 -35.62 -9.07 26.23
N LYS A 739 -36.09 -7.95 26.81
CA LYS A 739 -36.89 -7.96 28.04
C LYS A 739 -37.96 -6.87 28.03
N PRO A 740 -39.21 -7.17 28.45
CA PRO A 740 -40.20 -6.14 28.75
C PRO A 740 -39.82 -5.37 30.02
N ILE A 741 -39.84 -4.04 29.95
CA ILE A 741 -39.44 -3.15 31.04
C ILE A 741 -40.52 -2.10 31.37
N PRO A 742 -41.72 -2.52 31.79
CA PRO A 742 -42.78 -1.58 32.15
C PRO A 742 -42.39 -0.66 33.31
N THR A 743 -41.62 -1.15 34.29
CA THR A 743 -41.27 -0.40 35.51
C THR A 743 -39.77 -0.11 35.62
N GLU A 744 -39.41 0.85 36.49
CA GLU A 744 -38.00 1.09 36.83
C GLU A 744 -37.34 -0.12 37.50
N GLU A 745 -38.10 -0.95 38.21
CA GLU A 745 -37.57 -2.16 38.83
C GLU A 745 -37.14 -3.19 37.78
N ASP A 746 -37.93 -3.36 36.71
CA ASP A 746 -37.55 -4.21 35.58
C ASP A 746 -36.26 -3.72 34.90
N ALA A 747 -36.04 -2.40 34.87
CA ALA A 747 -34.83 -1.78 34.35
C ALA A 747 -33.61 -2.02 35.26
N LYS A 748 -33.78 -2.05 36.59
CA LYS A 748 -32.71 -2.45 37.53
C LYS A 748 -32.36 -3.92 37.37
N GLU A 749 -33.37 -4.80 37.33
CA GLU A 749 -33.16 -6.23 37.06
C GLU A 749 -32.47 -6.45 35.71
N MET A 750 -32.78 -5.63 34.70
CA MET A 750 -32.10 -5.68 33.41
C MET A 750 -30.62 -5.28 33.51
N GLN A 751 -30.27 -4.30 34.35
CA GLN A 751 -28.88 -3.95 34.63
C GLN A 751 -28.14 -5.11 35.33
N GLU A 752 -28.77 -5.79 36.30
CA GLU A 752 -28.22 -6.99 36.94
C GLU A 752 -28.00 -8.13 35.93
N ASP A 753 -28.91 -8.29 34.96
CA ASP A 753 -28.75 -9.24 33.85
C ASP A 753 -27.54 -8.89 32.98
N MET A 754 -27.29 -7.61 32.69
CA MET A 754 -26.11 -7.18 31.92
C MET A 754 -24.80 -7.56 32.63
N GLU A 755 -24.75 -7.38 33.95
CA GLU A 755 -23.59 -7.73 34.78
C GLU A 755 -23.41 -9.25 34.86
N THR A 756 -24.51 -10.00 34.99
CA THR A 756 -24.48 -11.46 35.02
C THR A 756 -24.02 -12.04 33.68
N LEU A 757 -24.52 -11.50 32.56
CA LEU A 757 -24.06 -11.87 31.22
C LEU A 757 -22.57 -11.56 31.05
N HIS A 758 -22.13 -10.36 31.46
CA HIS A 758 -20.72 -9.98 31.41
C HIS A 758 -19.84 -10.95 32.21
N ALA A 759 -20.23 -11.27 33.45
CA ALA A 759 -19.51 -12.23 34.29
C ALA A 759 -19.42 -13.62 33.63
N ASN A 760 -20.49 -14.10 33.00
CA ASN A 760 -20.47 -15.39 32.31
C ASN A 760 -19.63 -15.37 31.04
N TYR A 761 -19.63 -14.28 30.28
CA TYR A 761 -18.69 -14.10 29.17
C TYR A 761 -17.23 -14.12 29.65
N CYS A 762 -16.92 -13.41 30.75
CA CYS A 762 -15.61 -13.43 31.37
C CYS A 762 -15.20 -14.83 31.88
N TYR A 763 -16.14 -15.58 32.46
CA TYR A 763 -15.91 -16.96 32.90
C TYR A 763 -15.49 -17.86 31.73
N ILE A 764 -16.14 -17.71 30.58
CA ILE A 764 -15.77 -18.44 29.35
C ILE A 764 -14.65 -17.74 28.57
N LYS A 765 -13.93 -16.81 29.21
CA LYS A 765 -12.76 -16.09 28.68
C LYS A 765 -13.03 -15.41 27.32
N LEU A 766 -14.27 -14.96 27.11
CA LEU A 766 -14.66 -14.10 26.00
C LEU A 766 -14.98 -12.69 26.53
N GLU A 767 -14.63 -11.66 25.76
CA GLU A 767 -14.78 -10.28 26.20
C GLU A 767 -15.85 -9.55 25.37
N LEU A 768 -16.78 -8.90 26.06
CA LEU A 768 -17.78 -8.05 25.43
C LEU A 768 -17.20 -6.69 25.06
N ASN A 769 -17.65 -6.14 23.95
CA ASN A 769 -17.25 -4.83 23.44
C ASN A 769 -18.30 -3.77 23.77
N ALA A 770 -18.23 -3.20 24.98
CA ALA A 770 -19.21 -2.23 25.46
C ALA A 770 -19.45 -1.05 24.48
N LYS A 771 -18.41 -0.57 23.79
CA LYS A 771 -18.53 0.51 22.79
C LYS A 771 -19.35 0.13 21.55
N LYS A 772 -19.34 -1.15 21.17
CA LYS A 772 -20.11 -1.65 20.01
C LYS A 772 -21.42 -2.30 20.42
N THR A 773 -21.56 -2.71 21.67
CA THR A 773 -22.85 -3.11 22.25
C THR A 773 -23.79 -1.91 22.23
N LYS A 774 -25.04 -2.13 21.80
CA LYS A 774 -26.07 -1.08 21.70
C LYS A 774 -27.35 -1.52 22.37
N CYS A 775 -28.07 -0.57 22.96
CA CYS A 775 -29.40 -0.77 23.50
C CYS A 775 -30.42 -0.06 22.61
N MET A 776 -31.59 -0.66 22.44
CA MET A 776 -32.70 -0.09 21.70
C MET A 776 -33.97 -0.24 22.55
N LEU A 777 -34.66 0.87 22.77
CA LEU A 777 -35.91 0.92 23.52
C LEU A 777 -37.09 0.96 22.54
N LEU A 778 -38.01 0.01 22.70
CA LEU A 778 -39.17 -0.16 21.84
C LEU A 778 -40.43 0.14 22.65
N SER A 779 -41.24 1.10 22.18
CA SER A 779 -42.50 1.48 22.83
C SER A 779 -43.60 1.78 21.84
N ALA A 780 -44.86 1.55 22.25
CA ALA A 780 -46.05 1.96 21.50
C ALA A 780 -46.42 3.44 21.75
N ALA A 781 -45.73 4.12 22.68
CA ALA A 781 -45.87 5.55 22.97
C ALA A 781 -44.55 6.27 22.67
N SER A 782 -44.58 7.60 22.56
CA SER A 782 -43.37 8.41 22.41
C SER A 782 -42.40 8.14 23.56
N ILE A 783 -41.16 7.77 23.22
CA ILE A 783 -40.09 7.54 24.18
C ILE A 783 -39.56 8.89 24.62
N THR A 784 -39.70 9.22 25.91
CA THR A 784 -39.24 10.48 26.50
C THR A 784 -38.15 10.28 27.56
N GLU A 785 -37.74 9.04 27.80
CA GLU A 785 -36.80 8.65 28.85
C GLU A 785 -35.62 7.86 28.28
N ASP A 786 -34.42 8.15 28.77
CA ASP A 786 -33.20 7.42 28.45
C ASP A 786 -33.00 6.26 29.43
N LEU A 787 -32.94 5.03 28.92
CA LEU A 787 -32.57 3.84 29.67
C LEU A 787 -31.05 3.82 29.87
N LYS A 788 -30.61 3.95 31.12
CA LYS A 788 -29.19 3.96 31.47
C LYS A 788 -28.72 2.57 31.84
N LEU A 789 -28.03 1.90 30.90
CA LEU A 789 -27.39 0.62 31.13
C LEU A 789 -25.87 0.73 31.03
N SER A 790 -25.16 -0.15 31.72
CA SER A 790 -23.72 -0.26 31.65
C SER A 790 -23.25 -1.72 31.68
N ILE A 791 -22.12 -2.00 31.05
CA ILE A 791 -21.41 -3.29 31.13
C ILE A 791 -19.97 -2.98 31.53
N ASN A 792 -19.48 -3.64 32.58
CA ASN A 792 -18.12 -3.41 33.11
C ASN A 792 -17.86 -1.94 33.48
N GLY A 793 -18.89 -1.23 33.97
CA GLY A 793 -18.82 0.20 34.28
C GLY A 793 -18.74 1.13 33.06
N GLU A 794 -18.72 0.61 31.83
CA GLU A 794 -18.83 1.40 30.61
C GLU A 794 -20.31 1.54 30.20
N PRO A 795 -20.80 2.76 29.89
CA PRO A 795 -22.19 2.97 29.50
C PRO A 795 -22.49 2.34 28.14
N ILE A 796 -23.65 1.70 28.01
CA ILE A 796 -24.18 1.21 26.74
C ILE A 796 -24.93 2.36 26.07
N GLU A 797 -24.61 2.62 24.80
CA GLU A 797 -25.31 3.63 24.01
C GLU A 797 -26.72 3.14 23.64
N GLN A 798 -27.73 3.95 23.98
CA GLN A 798 -29.10 3.79 23.47
C GLN A 798 -29.20 4.39 22.07
N VAL A 799 -29.78 3.65 21.12
CA VAL A 799 -29.96 4.06 19.73
C VAL A 799 -31.40 3.87 19.28
N ASP A 800 -31.85 4.74 18.37
CA ASP A 800 -33.19 4.66 17.76
C ASP A 800 -33.28 3.62 16.64
N CYS A 801 -32.14 3.29 16.02
CA CYS A 801 -32.05 2.33 14.92
C CYS A 801 -30.74 1.55 15.02
N PHE A 802 -30.82 0.24 14.84
CA PHE A 802 -29.65 -0.66 14.86
C PHE A 802 -29.72 -1.66 13.70
N ARG A 803 -28.58 -1.87 13.03
CA ARG A 803 -28.47 -2.87 11.97
C ARG A 803 -28.24 -4.26 12.55
N TYR A 804 -29.32 -5.02 12.76
CA TYR A 804 -29.25 -6.40 13.25
C TYR A 804 -29.41 -7.40 12.10
N LEU A 805 -28.45 -8.32 11.96
CA LEU A 805 -28.44 -9.37 10.93
C LEU A 805 -28.70 -8.87 9.49
N GLY A 806 -28.26 -7.64 9.20
CA GLY A 806 -28.37 -7.01 7.88
C GLY A 806 -29.65 -6.21 7.63
N ILE A 807 -30.55 -6.09 8.60
CA ILE A 807 -31.76 -5.26 8.55
C ILE A 807 -31.61 -4.11 9.54
N ASP A 808 -32.01 -2.91 9.12
CA ASP A 808 -32.12 -1.75 10.00
C ASP A 808 -33.45 -1.87 10.76
N LEU A 809 -33.36 -2.11 12.07
CA LEU A 809 -34.51 -2.27 12.98
C LEU A 809 -35.13 -0.94 13.38
#